data_AF-A0A7V3SYT8-F1
#
_entry.id   AF-A0A7V3SYT8-F1
#
_cell.length_a   1.000
_cell.length_b   1.000
_cell.length_c   1.000
_cell.angle_alpha   90.00
_cell.angle_beta   90.00
_cell.angle_gamma   90.00
#
_symmetry.space_group_name_H-M   'P 1'
#
loop_
_entity.id
_entity.type
_entity.pdbx_description
1 polymer ?
#
loop_
_entity_poly.entity_id
_entity_poly.type
_entity_poly.pdbx_seq_one_letter_code
_entity_poly.pdbx_strand_id
1 'polypeptide(L)'
;MYKKCFCVFLITVMFLMSSCSWQTSLKAVNITNDGDNISIEGFTGLFDMFSDSEGNVYVAGREGVHVFDETGSSKYTVSAKLDSCTAIAAGADMIYAWHEKSKKLKILDTDGKIKEELDIPGPCVCRMEYSAGKLYILVKDYKDDITGRLIAYDLKQKATEEIKVGKVRDFSLYKDNKMLVLIEDTDSLNNTVILYDYNINKPGESFDKLGLKFIKNTHLISMFYSNSEDVIYITNHNCVNKQSIKDDYLEPVANFGSINSGIKVIVSGSKVFMLDTVEGKLHMTDNTVAGGKAKETLKLFLSIDNNPQVIKARELFIKKHPDIDVKINYDNSLYLDSIKKMLASGNMDYDIVHMNRDEYVYFTKENLLGDLSQYSIIKERFKEMHTGIQEICTYNKELLGVPFVVAPMGWRVNEALLKKLDIEIPQRAWTWEDFYDIAKKVRTNALKKNMPDVYIMHISTVSPPFLEQYKALLYNNALSGRMVSGNKLVNMLKIWKSIVKEELIYNKDLQNHAKDNYAFSSGAMVPSKKDLYINPPLLDESNALPVNAMQLGIYNGSKNKDIAAEFLSIFSSKEVQISSGYGCPVYMDNSLDLMSKSNLDIYKYMLSNGVQWWDHSEFDNECNTILNDFFKGYSTAEQAAADIHDSFNTIVMGSK
;
A
#
# COMPACT_ATOMS: atom_id res chain seq x y z
N MET A 1 -59.67 28.74 51.06
CA MET A 1 -59.02 28.74 49.73
C MET A 1 -59.35 27.39 49.08
N TYR A 2 -60.07 27.42 47.95
CA TYR A 2 -60.38 26.38 46.93
C TYR A 2 -60.04 24.89 47.23
N LYS A 3 -60.99 23.93 47.33
CA LYS A 3 -61.93 23.29 46.35
C LYS A 3 -61.37 22.02 45.65
N LYS A 4 -62.10 20.89 45.85
CA LYS A 4 -62.55 19.82 44.90
C LYS A 4 -61.50 19.03 44.09
N CYS A 5 -61.48 17.68 44.10
CA CYS A 5 -62.40 16.70 43.47
C CYS A 5 -62.38 16.65 41.92
N PHE A 6 -62.60 15.43 41.40
CA PHE A 6 -62.84 14.98 40.00
C PHE A 6 -61.60 14.61 39.17
N CYS A 7 -61.38 13.37 38.70
CA CYS A 7 -62.16 12.39 37.92
C CYS A 7 -61.72 12.37 36.45
N VAL A 8 -61.38 11.16 35.99
CA VAL A 8 -61.69 10.57 34.67
C VAL A 8 -61.19 11.33 33.43
N PHE A 9 -60.26 10.73 32.67
CA PHE A 9 -60.60 10.19 31.35
C PHE A 9 -59.53 9.25 30.80
N LEU A 10 -59.91 7.98 30.75
CA LEU A 10 -59.42 6.97 29.82
C LEU A 10 -59.72 7.49 28.41
N ILE A 11 -58.72 7.93 27.65
CA ILE A 11 -58.86 8.13 26.21
C ILE A 11 -57.95 7.11 25.53
N THR A 12 -58.55 5.96 25.25
CA THR A 12 -58.30 5.19 24.03
C THR A 12 -58.19 6.14 22.84
N VAL A 13 -56.98 6.28 22.30
CA VAL A 13 -56.81 6.54 20.87
C VAL A 13 -56.18 5.28 20.28
N MET A 14 -57.06 4.30 20.04
CA MET A 14 -56.90 3.44 18.87
C MET A 14 -56.87 4.38 17.66
N PHE A 15 -55.68 4.72 17.18
CA PHE A 15 -55.57 5.14 15.79
C PHE A 15 -55.76 3.87 14.95
N LEU A 16 -57.00 3.72 14.46
CA LEU A 16 -57.29 2.98 13.24
C LEU A 16 -56.44 3.58 12.11
N MET A 17 -55.22 3.06 11.94
CA MET A 17 -54.46 3.23 10.70
C MET A 17 -54.95 2.15 9.73
N SER A 18 -56.14 2.38 9.17
CA SER A 18 -56.55 1.74 7.93
C SER A 18 -55.99 2.53 6.75
N SER A 19 -54.70 2.34 6.50
CA SER A 19 -54.06 2.41 5.19
C SER A 19 -52.75 1.64 5.37
N CYS A 20 -52.39 0.76 4.43
CA CYS A 20 -51.19 -0.06 4.54
C CYS A 20 -49.93 0.81 4.70
N SER A 21 -49.56 1.09 5.95
CA SER A 21 -48.25 1.56 6.36
C SER A 21 -47.29 0.37 6.35
N TRP A 22 -46.01 0.65 6.15
CA TRP A 22 -44.94 -0.34 6.05
C TRP A 22 -45.08 -1.34 7.20
N GLN A 23 -44.90 -2.64 6.94
CA GLN A 23 -44.46 -3.51 8.03
C GLN A 23 -43.01 -3.15 8.33
N THR A 24 -42.84 -2.07 9.10
CA THR A 24 -41.56 -1.63 9.64
C THR A 24 -41.25 -2.45 10.87
N SER A 25 -40.07 -3.05 10.89
CA SER A 25 -39.49 -3.61 12.11
C SER A 25 -38.17 -2.90 12.40
N LEU A 26 -37.94 -2.56 13.66
CA LEU A 26 -36.60 -2.23 14.14
C LEU A 26 -35.80 -3.53 14.24
N LYS A 27 -34.68 -3.60 13.53
CA LYS A 27 -33.76 -4.73 13.62
C LYS A 27 -32.68 -4.38 14.64
N ALA A 28 -32.43 -5.29 15.59
CA ALA A 28 -31.28 -5.15 16.47
C ALA A 28 -30.00 -5.29 15.63
N VAL A 29 -29.12 -4.30 15.74
CA VAL A 29 -27.82 -4.26 15.06
C VAL A 29 -26.72 -4.29 16.10
N ASN A 30 -25.59 -4.92 15.75
CA ASN A 30 -24.39 -4.82 16.56
C ASN A 30 -23.54 -3.68 16.01
N ILE A 31 -23.09 -2.79 16.89
CA ILE A 31 -22.22 -1.67 16.53
C ILE A 31 -20.86 -1.93 17.17
N THR A 32 -19.82 -1.98 16.34
CA THR A 32 -18.44 -2.04 16.79
C THR A 32 -17.70 -0.77 16.39
N ASN A 33 -16.91 -0.22 17.30
CA ASN A 33 -16.11 0.97 17.05
C ASN A 33 -14.63 0.59 17.00
N ASP A 34 -13.93 1.06 15.96
CA ASP A 34 -12.49 0.95 15.82
C ASP A 34 -11.93 2.33 15.42
N GLY A 35 -11.40 3.06 16.40
CA GLY A 35 -11.02 4.46 16.22
C GLY A 35 -12.21 5.33 15.81
N ASP A 36 -12.09 6.00 14.67
CA ASP A 36 -13.14 6.85 14.07
C ASP A 36 -14.09 6.05 13.14
N ASN A 37 -13.81 4.75 12.94
CA ASN A 37 -14.64 3.87 12.11
C ASN A 37 -15.70 3.16 12.95
N ILE A 38 -16.93 3.18 12.45
CA ILE A 38 -18.08 2.48 13.02
C ILE A 38 -18.46 1.37 12.05
N SER A 39 -18.64 0.14 12.56
CA SER A 39 -19.15 -0.98 11.76
C SER A 39 -20.47 -1.45 12.34
N ILE A 40 -21.48 -1.56 11.47
CA ILE A 40 -22.82 -2.00 11.79
C ILE A 40 -22.99 -3.41 11.21
N GLU A 41 -23.26 -4.36 12.09
CA GLU A 41 -23.31 -5.79 11.79
C GLU A 41 -24.69 -6.39 12.12
N GLY A 42 -24.88 -7.64 11.72
CA GLY A 42 -26.10 -8.42 11.98
C GLY A 42 -27.00 -8.61 10.76
N PHE A 43 -26.49 -8.35 9.55
CA PHE A 43 -27.20 -8.56 8.29
C PHE A 43 -26.66 -9.77 7.54
N THR A 44 -27.51 -10.38 6.73
CA THR A 44 -27.09 -11.44 5.81
C THR A 44 -27.36 -11.03 4.37
N GLY A 45 -26.30 -10.97 3.55
CA GLY A 45 -26.37 -10.61 2.14
C GLY A 45 -26.91 -9.20 1.90
N LEU A 46 -26.05 -8.20 2.08
CA LEU A 46 -26.27 -6.83 1.63
C LEU A 46 -25.68 -6.66 0.22
N PHE A 47 -26.30 -5.84 -0.62
CA PHE A 47 -25.97 -5.81 -2.06
C PHE A 47 -25.76 -4.42 -2.64
N ASP A 48 -26.56 -3.44 -2.22
CA ASP A 48 -26.54 -2.09 -2.80
C ASP A 48 -26.99 -1.04 -1.78
N MET A 49 -26.66 0.21 -2.03
CA MET A 49 -27.08 1.32 -1.17
C MET A 49 -27.18 2.64 -1.92
N PHE A 50 -28.00 3.53 -1.39
CA PHE A 50 -28.03 4.94 -1.77
C PHE A 50 -28.35 5.81 -0.55
N SER A 51 -28.10 7.11 -0.65
CA SER A 51 -28.49 8.11 0.35
C SER A 51 -29.50 9.10 -0.20
N ASP A 52 -30.45 9.53 0.62
CA ASP A 52 -31.38 10.61 0.29
C ASP A 52 -30.83 11.99 0.70
N SER A 53 -31.58 13.05 0.36
CA SER A 53 -31.21 14.43 0.69
C SER A 53 -31.31 14.78 2.18
N GLU A 54 -32.00 13.95 2.98
CA GLU A 54 -32.10 14.12 4.43
C GLU A 54 -30.95 13.42 5.18
N GLY A 55 -30.05 12.76 4.45
CA GLY A 55 -28.91 12.06 5.01
C GLY A 55 -29.17 10.59 5.35
N ASN A 56 -30.39 10.08 5.11
CA ASN A 56 -30.72 8.69 5.40
C ASN A 56 -30.05 7.77 4.36
N VAL A 57 -29.52 6.64 4.82
CA VAL A 57 -28.89 5.62 3.99
C VAL A 57 -29.79 4.40 3.90
N TYR A 58 -30.15 4.02 2.67
CA TYR A 58 -30.97 2.87 2.36
C TYR A 58 -30.07 1.76 1.83
N VAL A 59 -30.13 0.59 2.45
CA VAL A 59 -29.27 -0.55 2.12
C VAL A 59 -30.14 -1.73 1.71
N ALA A 60 -30.00 -2.16 0.47
CA ALA A 60 -30.68 -3.33 -0.08
C ALA A 60 -30.03 -4.63 0.42
N GLY A 61 -30.86 -5.58 0.86
CA GLY A 61 -30.41 -6.86 1.36
C GLY A 61 -31.42 -8.00 1.15
N ARG A 62 -31.00 -9.21 1.53
CA ARG A 62 -31.85 -10.42 1.43
C ARG A 62 -33.12 -10.35 2.25
N GLU A 63 -33.08 -9.65 3.37
CA GLU A 63 -34.19 -9.54 4.31
C GLU A 63 -35.12 -8.36 4.02
N GLY A 64 -34.70 -7.45 3.13
CA GLY A 64 -35.42 -6.21 2.88
C GLY A 64 -34.48 -5.05 2.57
N VAL A 65 -35.04 -3.84 2.64
CA VAL A 65 -34.28 -2.59 2.60
C VAL A 65 -34.14 -2.06 4.02
N HIS A 66 -32.91 -1.88 4.48
CA HIS A 66 -32.60 -1.35 5.82
C HIS A 66 -32.30 0.14 5.72
N VAL A 67 -32.89 0.96 6.61
CA VAL A 67 -32.71 2.41 6.60
C VAL A 67 -31.99 2.85 7.86
N PHE A 68 -30.91 3.59 7.67
CA PHE A 68 -30.09 4.18 8.73
C PHE A 68 -30.11 5.70 8.62
N ASP A 69 -29.99 6.39 9.74
CA ASP A 69 -29.67 7.82 9.73
C ASP A 69 -28.15 8.04 9.57
N GLU A 70 -27.75 9.31 9.52
CA GLU A 70 -26.35 9.75 9.42
C GLU A 70 -25.45 9.31 10.59
N THR A 71 -26.02 8.83 11.70
CA THR A 71 -25.28 8.30 12.85
C THR A 71 -25.07 6.80 12.77
N GLY A 72 -25.63 6.13 11.75
CA GLY A 72 -25.65 4.68 11.64
C GLY A 72 -26.75 4.01 12.47
N SER A 73 -27.65 4.78 13.08
CA SER A 73 -28.74 4.22 13.87
C SER A 73 -29.83 3.68 12.94
N SER A 74 -30.27 2.44 13.20
CA SER A 74 -31.36 1.83 12.43
C SER A 74 -32.66 2.58 12.69
N LYS A 75 -33.27 3.15 11.64
CA LYS A 75 -34.60 3.78 11.72
C LYS A 75 -35.69 2.71 11.58
N TYR A 76 -35.61 1.92 10.51
CA TYR A 76 -36.55 0.84 10.21
C TYR A 76 -36.05 -0.07 9.10
N THR A 77 -36.68 -1.23 8.93
CA THR A 77 -36.49 -2.16 7.81
C THR A 77 -37.80 -2.38 7.05
N VAL A 78 -37.73 -2.45 5.72
CA VAL A 78 -38.84 -2.77 4.81
C VAL A 78 -38.67 -4.18 4.31
N SER A 79 -39.47 -5.11 4.81
CA SER A 79 -39.40 -6.52 4.41
C SER A 79 -40.55 -6.92 3.50
N ALA A 80 -41.76 -6.39 3.73
CA ALA A 80 -42.95 -6.76 2.98
C ALA A 80 -42.78 -6.47 1.48
N LYS A 81 -42.66 -7.54 0.68
CA LYS A 81 -42.47 -7.53 -0.79
C LYS A 81 -41.13 -6.93 -1.26
N LEU A 82 -40.16 -6.71 -0.37
CA LEU A 82 -38.81 -6.26 -0.73
C LEU A 82 -37.72 -7.22 -0.23
N ASP A 83 -38.09 -8.43 0.19
CA ASP A 83 -37.11 -9.48 0.46
C ASP A 83 -36.30 -9.77 -0.80
N SER A 84 -35.00 -10.05 -0.67
CA SER A 84 -34.10 -10.28 -1.82
C SER A 84 -34.00 -9.09 -2.78
N CYS A 85 -33.92 -7.87 -2.23
CA CYS A 85 -33.59 -6.67 -2.99
C CYS A 85 -32.08 -6.63 -3.25
N THR A 86 -31.63 -6.58 -4.51
CA THR A 86 -30.18 -6.58 -4.84
C THR A 86 -29.68 -5.27 -5.43
N ALA A 87 -30.57 -4.37 -5.83
CA ALA A 87 -30.22 -3.03 -6.28
C ALA A 87 -31.31 -2.04 -5.91
N ILE A 88 -30.91 -0.81 -5.59
CA ILE A 88 -31.82 0.22 -5.12
C ILE A 88 -31.39 1.62 -5.58
N ALA A 89 -32.35 2.46 -5.94
CA ALA A 89 -32.13 3.86 -6.30
C ALA A 89 -33.32 4.72 -5.86
N ALA A 90 -33.15 6.04 -5.87
CA ALA A 90 -34.25 6.99 -5.69
C ALA A 90 -34.18 8.15 -6.68
N GLY A 91 -35.35 8.72 -6.98
CA GLY A 91 -35.47 9.91 -7.80
C GLY A 91 -36.89 10.18 -8.27
N ALA A 92 -37.19 11.47 -8.51
CA ALA A 92 -38.55 11.96 -8.75
C ALA A 92 -39.57 11.51 -7.68
N ASP A 93 -39.19 11.66 -6.41
CA ASP A 93 -39.99 11.30 -5.22
C ASP A 93 -40.43 9.83 -5.17
N MET A 94 -39.66 8.95 -5.81
CA MET A 94 -39.92 7.52 -5.88
C MET A 94 -38.65 6.72 -5.53
N ILE A 95 -38.86 5.53 -4.99
CA ILE A 95 -37.82 4.52 -4.74
C ILE A 95 -37.96 3.42 -5.79
N TYR A 96 -36.83 3.01 -6.37
CA TYR A 96 -36.74 1.96 -7.38
C TYR A 96 -35.96 0.80 -6.79
N ALA A 97 -36.60 -0.36 -6.61
CA ALA A 97 -36.01 -1.53 -5.99
C ALA A 97 -36.05 -2.72 -6.92
N TRP A 98 -34.89 -3.32 -7.22
CA TRP A 98 -34.82 -4.56 -8.00
C TRP A 98 -35.01 -5.76 -7.09
N HIS A 99 -36.08 -6.52 -7.33
CA HIS A 99 -36.41 -7.71 -6.56
C HIS A 99 -35.96 -8.97 -7.30
N GLU A 100 -34.90 -9.59 -6.79
CA GLU A 100 -34.13 -10.61 -7.50
C GLU A 100 -34.92 -11.91 -7.73
N LYS A 101 -35.75 -12.34 -6.76
CA LYS A 101 -36.54 -13.57 -6.90
C LYS A 101 -37.64 -13.46 -7.96
N SER A 102 -38.28 -12.30 -8.06
CA SER A 102 -39.36 -12.10 -9.04
C SER A 102 -38.86 -11.52 -10.37
N LYS A 103 -37.60 -11.08 -10.43
CA LYS A 103 -37.01 -10.40 -11.60
C LYS A 103 -37.84 -9.18 -12.04
N LYS A 104 -38.32 -8.40 -11.07
CA LYS A 104 -39.13 -7.19 -11.30
C LYS A 104 -38.46 -5.99 -10.67
N LEU A 105 -38.54 -4.85 -11.36
CA LEU A 105 -38.35 -3.55 -10.74
C LEU A 105 -39.65 -3.17 -10.03
N LYS A 106 -39.58 -2.88 -8.74
CA LYS A 106 -40.68 -2.36 -7.93
C LYS A 106 -40.48 -0.87 -7.74
N ILE A 107 -41.47 -0.08 -8.12
CA ILE A 107 -41.48 1.38 -7.96
C ILE A 107 -42.37 1.70 -6.77
N LEU A 108 -41.81 2.35 -5.77
CA LEU A 108 -42.47 2.71 -4.53
C LEU A 108 -42.52 4.23 -4.39
N ASP A 109 -43.56 4.76 -3.75
CA ASP A 109 -43.51 6.14 -3.25
C ASP A 109 -42.59 6.25 -2.02
N THR A 110 -42.37 7.47 -1.55
CA THR A 110 -41.65 7.75 -0.29
C THR A 110 -42.33 7.12 0.93
N ASP A 111 -43.65 6.89 0.85
CA ASP A 111 -44.45 6.11 1.80
C ASP A 111 -44.37 4.59 1.54
N GLY A 112 -43.40 4.11 0.75
CA GLY A 112 -43.08 2.68 0.52
C GLY A 112 -44.20 1.81 -0.02
N LYS A 113 -45.24 2.43 -0.56
CA LYS A 113 -46.32 1.75 -1.28
C LYS A 113 -45.88 1.51 -2.71
N ILE A 114 -45.88 0.24 -3.11
CA ILE A 114 -45.65 -0.14 -4.51
C ILE A 114 -46.73 0.50 -5.38
N LYS A 115 -46.31 1.38 -6.28
CA LYS A 115 -47.14 2.02 -7.31
C LYS A 115 -47.19 1.20 -8.58
N GLU A 116 -46.06 0.61 -8.93
CA GLU A 116 -45.90 -0.08 -10.20
C GLU A 116 -44.82 -1.17 -10.11
N GLU A 117 -44.98 -2.22 -10.90
CA GLU A 117 -43.95 -3.24 -11.12
C GLU A 117 -43.65 -3.33 -12.61
N LEU A 118 -42.37 -3.31 -12.97
CA LEU A 118 -41.90 -3.30 -14.35
C LEU A 118 -40.95 -4.47 -14.63
N ASP A 119 -40.98 -4.95 -15.87
CA ASP A 119 -39.99 -5.87 -16.41
C ASP A 119 -38.80 -5.09 -16.96
N ILE A 120 -37.60 -5.41 -16.47
CA ILE A 120 -36.35 -4.84 -17.00
C ILE A 120 -35.50 -5.99 -17.58
N PRO A 121 -34.90 -5.81 -18.77
CA PRO A 121 -34.00 -6.80 -19.33
C PRO A 121 -32.72 -6.93 -18.49
N GLY A 122 -32.46 -8.13 -17.95
CA GLY A 122 -31.19 -8.42 -17.29
C GLY A 122 -31.31 -9.54 -16.25
N PRO A 123 -30.42 -10.55 -16.29
CA PRO A 123 -30.48 -11.62 -15.31
C PRO A 123 -30.10 -11.17 -13.89
N CYS A 124 -29.18 -10.21 -13.76
CA CYS A 124 -28.61 -9.78 -12.49
C CYS A 124 -28.41 -8.26 -12.50
N VAL A 125 -29.21 -7.54 -11.72
CA VAL A 125 -29.08 -6.08 -11.57
C VAL A 125 -28.28 -5.80 -10.30
N CYS A 126 -27.15 -5.10 -10.47
CA CYS A 126 -26.17 -4.90 -9.40
C CYS A 126 -26.06 -3.46 -8.90
N ARG A 127 -26.47 -2.47 -9.72
CA ARG A 127 -26.47 -1.05 -9.35
C ARG A 127 -27.48 -0.30 -10.22
N MET A 128 -28.16 0.69 -9.63
CA MET A 128 -29.08 1.57 -10.34
C MET A 128 -28.87 3.03 -9.91
N GLU A 129 -28.97 3.97 -10.84
CA GLU A 129 -29.06 5.41 -10.53
C GLU A 129 -30.12 6.07 -11.42
N TYR A 130 -30.85 7.04 -10.87
CA TYR A 130 -31.91 7.76 -11.57
C TYR A 130 -31.41 9.13 -12.04
N SER A 131 -31.67 9.48 -13.31
CA SER A 131 -31.55 10.86 -13.78
C SER A 131 -32.53 11.13 -14.91
N ALA A 132 -33.16 12.32 -14.88
CA ALA A 132 -33.97 12.87 -15.96
C ALA A 132 -35.01 11.89 -16.56
N GLY A 133 -35.73 11.14 -15.72
CA GLY A 133 -36.77 10.20 -16.14
C GLY A 133 -36.27 8.84 -16.65
N LYS A 134 -34.96 8.58 -16.53
CA LYS A 134 -34.32 7.31 -16.89
C LYS A 134 -33.67 6.67 -15.66
N LEU A 135 -33.67 5.34 -15.65
CA LEU A 135 -32.83 4.53 -14.76
C LEU A 135 -31.62 4.03 -15.55
N TYR A 136 -30.43 4.32 -15.04
CA TYR A 136 -29.18 3.76 -15.52
C TYR A 136 -28.86 2.54 -14.67
N ILE A 137 -28.59 1.41 -15.33
CA ILE A 137 -28.59 0.10 -14.67
C ILE A 137 -27.36 -0.68 -15.11
N LEU A 138 -26.56 -1.09 -14.13
CA LEU A 138 -25.47 -2.04 -14.35
C LEU A 138 -26.00 -3.46 -14.24
N VAL A 139 -25.92 -4.19 -15.34
CA VAL A 139 -26.38 -5.58 -15.46
C VAL A 139 -25.17 -6.50 -15.64
N LYS A 140 -24.99 -7.48 -14.76
CA LYS A 140 -23.93 -8.49 -14.87
C LYS A 140 -24.42 -9.77 -15.56
N ASP A 141 -23.51 -10.45 -16.26
CA ASP A 141 -23.75 -11.78 -16.83
C ASP A 141 -23.46 -12.83 -15.74
N TYR A 142 -24.19 -13.95 -15.72
CA TYR A 142 -23.88 -15.06 -14.81
C TYR A 142 -22.52 -15.71 -15.07
N LYS A 143 -21.91 -15.48 -16.25
CA LYS A 143 -20.60 -16.03 -16.63
C LYS A 143 -19.41 -15.13 -16.25
N ASP A 144 -19.65 -13.84 -16.02
CA ASP A 144 -18.64 -12.84 -15.64
C ASP A 144 -19.17 -12.09 -14.42
N ASP A 145 -18.71 -12.48 -13.23
CA ASP A 145 -19.14 -11.89 -11.97
C ASP A 145 -18.48 -10.52 -11.69
N ILE A 146 -17.54 -10.11 -12.53
CA ILE A 146 -16.70 -8.93 -12.33
C ILE A 146 -17.20 -7.77 -13.17
N THR A 147 -17.41 -7.99 -14.46
CA THR A 147 -17.84 -6.95 -15.41
C THR A 147 -19.26 -7.16 -15.90
N GLY A 148 -19.88 -6.08 -16.34
CA GLY A 148 -21.24 -6.08 -16.87
C GLY A 148 -21.40 -5.13 -18.03
N ARG A 149 -22.66 -4.89 -18.38
CA ARG A 149 -23.06 -3.90 -19.38
C ARG A 149 -23.97 -2.86 -18.74
N LEU A 150 -23.91 -1.65 -19.27
CA LEU A 150 -24.73 -0.54 -18.81
C LEU A 150 -25.94 -0.37 -19.74
N ILE A 151 -27.12 -0.25 -19.15
CA ILE A 151 -28.36 0.02 -19.90
C ILE A 151 -29.05 1.26 -19.32
N ALA A 152 -29.78 1.98 -20.17
CA ALA A 152 -30.70 3.03 -19.77
C ALA A 152 -32.15 2.56 -20.00
N TYR A 153 -32.97 2.62 -18.96
CA TYR A 153 -34.40 2.33 -19.03
C TYR A 153 -35.20 3.64 -18.94
N ASP A 154 -35.91 3.99 -20.00
CA ASP A 154 -36.79 5.17 -20.04
C ASP A 154 -38.12 4.83 -19.37
N LEU A 155 -38.42 5.46 -18.24
CA LEU A 155 -39.61 5.18 -17.45
C LEU A 155 -40.91 5.59 -18.16
N LYS A 156 -40.85 6.61 -19.03
CA LYS A 156 -42.02 7.12 -19.77
C LYS A 156 -42.31 6.28 -21.01
N GLN A 157 -41.27 5.98 -21.78
CA GLN A 157 -41.39 5.20 -23.01
C GLN A 157 -41.45 3.70 -22.75
N LYS A 158 -41.06 3.26 -21.55
CA LYS A 158 -40.91 1.84 -21.16
C LYS A 158 -40.02 1.08 -22.15
N ALA A 159 -38.91 1.71 -22.50
CA ALA A 159 -37.96 1.21 -23.48
C ALA A 159 -36.56 1.11 -22.85
N THR A 160 -35.80 0.11 -23.28
CA THR A 160 -34.42 -0.11 -22.86
C THR A 160 -33.47 0.18 -24.00
N GLU A 161 -32.39 0.90 -23.69
CA GLU A 161 -31.27 1.17 -24.59
C GLU A 161 -29.97 0.69 -23.94
N GLU A 162 -29.12 -0.02 -24.69
CA GLU A 162 -27.79 -0.42 -24.21
C GLU A 162 -26.77 0.69 -24.46
N ILE A 163 -26.04 1.08 -23.42
CA ILE A 163 -24.94 2.03 -23.50
C ILE A 163 -23.66 1.27 -23.86
N LYS A 164 -23.20 1.42 -25.10
CA LYS A 164 -22.07 0.66 -25.65
C LYS A 164 -20.72 1.29 -25.29
N VAL A 165 -20.26 1.00 -24.08
CA VAL A 165 -18.99 1.51 -23.51
C VAL A 165 -17.99 0.40 -23.16
N GLY A 166 -18.25 -0.83 -23.59
CA GLY A 166 -17.39 -1.99 -23.31
C GLY A 166 -17.75 -2.71 -22.00
N LYS A 167 -16.76 -3.35 -21.38
CA LYS A 167 -16.92 -4.08 -20.11
C LYS A 167 -16.94 -3.10 -18.94
N VAL A 168 -18.11 -2.92 -18.32
CA VAL A 168 -18.31 -1.95 -17.24
C VAL A 168 -18.11 -2.63 -15.88
N ARG A 169 -17.29 -2.03 -15.02
CA ARG A 169 -17.12 -2.46 -13.63
C ARG A 169 -18.03 -1.71 -12.66
N ASP A 170 -18.11 -0.40 -12.82
CA ASP A 170 -18.97 0.46 -12.01
C ASP A 170 -19.29 1.76 -12.76
N PHE A 171 -20.24 2.55 -12.25
CA PHE A 171 -20.53 3.87 -12.81
C PHE A 171 -21.08 4.80 -11.72
N SER A 172 -21.04 6.11 -11.97
CA SER A 172 -21.69 7.10 -11.12
C SER A 172 -22.19 8.26 -11.98
N LEU A 173 -23.38 8.78 -11.70
CA LEU A 173 -23.87 9.98 -12.38
C LEU A 173 -22.94 11.18 -12.12
N TYR A 174 -22.82 12.04 -13.14
CA TYR A 174 -22.00 13.24 -13.13
C TYR A 174 -22.82 14.45 -13.61
N LYS A 175 -22.25 15.64 -13.45
CA LYS A 175 -22.85 16.93 -13.84
C LYS A 175 -23.23 16.96 -15.33
N ASP A 176 -24.16 17.85 -15.65
CA ASP A 176 -24.49 18.25 -17.02
C ASP A 176 -24.88 17.10 -17.96
N ASN A 177 -25.68 16.16 -17.45
CA ASN A 177 -26.14 14.99 -18.21
C ASN A 177 -25.04 14.03 -18.62
N LYS A 178 -24.08 13.82 -17.74
CA LYS A 178 -22.97 12.89 -17.96
C LYS A 178 -22.92 11.85 -16.85
N MET A 179 -22.08 10.85 -17.05
CA MET A 179 -21.75 9.86 -16.06
C MET A 179 -20.28 9.49 -16.19
N LEU A 180 -19.69 9.13 -15.06
CA LEU A 180 -18.38 8.51 -15.00
C LEU A 180 -18.61 7.00 -15.12
N VAL A 181 -17.98 6.36 -16.10
CA VAL A 181 -18.07 4.92 -16.29
C VAL A 181 -16.70 4.29 -16.12
N LEU A 182 -16.59 3.37 -15.19
CA LEU A 182 -15.40 2.57 -14.97
C LEU A 182 -15.43 1.35 -15.89
N ILE A 183 -14.46 1.27 -16.81
CA ILE A 183 -14.35 0.20 -17.80
C ILE A 183 -13.03 -0.56 -17.69
N GLU A 184 -13.05 -1.84 -18.05
CA GLU A 184 -11.84 -2.64 -18.23
C GLU A 184 -11.22 -2.36 -19.60
N ASP A 185 -9.97 -1.87 -19.63
CA ASP A 185 -9.24 -1.61 -20.87
C ASP A 185 -8.74 -2.94 -21.46
N THR A 186 -9.19 -3.24 -22.69
CA THR A 186 -8.87 -4.49 -23.38
C THR A 186 -7.40 -4.61 -23.75
N ASP A 187 -6.69 -3.49 -23.87
CA ASP A 187 -5.31 -3.46 -24.38
C ASP A 187 -4.25 -3.43 -23.26
N SER A 188 -4.63 -3.04 -22.03
CA SER A 188 -3.65 -2.72 -20.98
C SER A 188 -3.83 -3.47 -19.66
N LEU A 189 -4.82 -4.37 -19.55
CA LEU A 189 -5.22 -5.00 -18.27
C LEU A 189 -5.52 -3.99 -17.15
N ASN A 190 -5.62 -2.69 -17.44
CA ASN A 190 -5.87 -1.62 -16.47
C ASN A 190 -7.33 -1.19 -16.53
N ASN A 191 -7.80 -0.56 -15.46
CA ASN A 191 -9.11 0.07 -15.42
C ASN A 191 -9.01 1.52 -15.89
N THR A 192 -10.01 1.99 -16.63
CA THR A 192 -10.10 3.39 -17.10
C THR A 192 -11.46 3.97 -16.72
N VAL A 193 -11.49 5.24 -16.31
CA VAL A 193 -12.75 5.98 -16.21
C VAL A 193 -12.95 6.81 -17.46
N ILE A 194 -14.11 6.66 -18.09
CA ILE A 194 -14.54 7.49 -19.21
C ILE A 194 -15.64 8.44 -18.74
N LEU A 195 -15.68 9.61 -19.35
CA LEU A 195 -16.79 10.54 -19.22
C LEU A 195 -17.78 10.28 -20.36
N TYR A 196 -18.99 9.81 -20.03
CA TYR A 196 -20.05 9.52 -21.00
C TYR A 196 -21.16 10.56 -20.91
N ASP A 197 -21.41 11.28 -22.00
CA ASP A 197 -22.53 12.22 -22.15
C ASP A 197 -23.70 11.52 -22.84
N TYR A 198 -24.81 11.36 -22.12
CA TYR A 198 -25.95 10.59 -22.61
C TYR A 198 -26.86 11.36 -23.58
N ASN A 199 -26.55 12.63 -23.89
CA ASN A 199 -27.22 13.40 -24.94
C ASN A 199 -26.40 13.48 -26.24
N ILE A 200 -25.07 13.38 -26.14
CA ILE A 200 -24.16 13.62 -27.27
C ILE A 200 -23.53 12.33 -27.79
N ASN A 201 -23.08 11.44 -26.91
CA ASN A 201 -22.32 10.26 -27.33
C ASN A 201 -23.20 9.24 -28.05
N LYS A 202 -22.70 8.73 -29.18
CA LYS A 202 -23.33 7.63 -29.94
C LYS A 202 -22.61 6.30 -29.71
N PRO A 203 -23.30 5.16 -29.91
CA PRO A 203 -22.66 3.85 -29.79
C PRO A 203 -21.46 3.70 -30.75
N GLY A 204 -20.26 3.47 -30.21
CA GLY A 204 -19.03 3.21 -30.98
C GLY A 204 -18.09 4.42 -31.18
N GLU A 205 -18.36 5.57 -30.55
CA GLU A 205 -17.47 6.74 -30.57
C GLU A 205 -16.31 6.64 -29.56
N SER A 206 -15.23 7.37 -29.80
CA SER A 206 -14.14 7.52 -28.83
C SER A 206 -14.57 8.40 -27.66
N PHE A 207 -14.31 7.95 -26.43
CA PHE A 207 -14.69 8.67 -25.20
C PHE A 207 -13.51 9.44 -24.61
N ASP A 208 -13.80 10.56 -23.94
CA ASP A 208 -12.82 11.28 -23.14
C ASP A 208 -12.40 10.38 -21.97
N LYS A 209 -11.16 9.89 -22.01
CA LYS A 209 -10.54 9.13 -20.93
C LYS A 209 -10.05 10.09 -19.86
N LEU A 210 -10.49 9.90 -18.62
CA LEU A 210 -9.93 10.61 -17.48
C LEU A 210 -8.61 9.93 -17.07
N GLY A 211 -7.55 10.72 -16.92
CA GLY A 211 -6.21 10.27 -16.55
C GLY A 211 -6.07 9.83 -15.08
N LEU A 212 -7.00 9.04 -14.56
CA LEU A 212 -6.95 8.56 -13.17
C LEU A 212 -5.87 7.46 -13.04
N LYS A 213 -4.66 7.85 -12.61
CA LYS A 213 -3.46 6.99 -12.55
C LYS A 213 -3.52 5.84 -11.55
N PHE A 214 -4.53 5.78 -10.69
CA PHE A 214 -4.54 4.88 -9.52
C PHE A 214 -5.42 3.64 -9.65
N ILE A 215 -6.18 3.48 -10.74
CA ILE A 215 -7.11 2.36 -10.85
C ILE A 215 -6.37 1.11 -11.35
N LYS A 216 -5.64 0.47 -10.43
CA LYS A 216 -5.03 -0.85 -10.64
C LYS A 216 -6.11 -1.90 -10.94
N ASN A 217 -5.69 -3.01 -11.56
CA ASN A 217 -6.53 -4.17 -11.83
C ASN A 217 -6.87 -4.92 -10.52
N THR A 218 -7.82 -4.39 -9.75
CA THR A 218 -8.36 -5.08 -8.57
C THR A 218 -9.83 -5.41 -8.80
N HIS A 219 -10.26 -6.57 -8.31
CA HIS A 219 -11.64 -7.06 -8.47
C HIS A 219 -12.64 -6.36 -7.52
N LEU A 220 -12.17 -5.43 -6.68
CA LEU A 220 -12.90 -4.85 -5.55
C LEU A 220 -12.93 -3.31 -5.61
N ILE A 221 -13.35 -2.77 -6.76
CA ILE A 221 -13.41 -1.33 -7.00
C ILE A 221 -14.87 -0.91 -7.13
N SER A 222 -15.26 0.08 -6.34
CA SER A 222 -16.47 0.86 -6.53
C SER A 222 -16.15 2.34 -6.56
N MET A 223 -16.99 3.09 -7.27
CA MET A 223 -16.86 4.51 -7.49
C MET A 223 -18.16 5.24 -7.09
N PHE A 224 -18.00 6.42 -6.50
CA PHE A 224 -19.09 7.34 -6.22
C PHE A 224 -18.65 8.78 -6.43
N TYR A 225 -19.39 9.51 -7.26
CA TYR A 225 -19.15 10.94 -7.48
C TYR A 225 -19.93 11.78 -6.46
N SER A 226 -19.20 12.60 -5.71
CA SER A 226 -19.79 13.58 -4.79
C SER A 226 -19.96 14.92 -5.50
N ASN A 227 -21.21 15.29 -5.79
CA ASN A 227 -21.52 16.57 -6.43
C ASN A 227 -21.24 17.77 -5.51
N SER A 228 -21.35 17.61 -4.18
CA SER A 228 -21.09 18.68 -3.21
C SER A 228 -19.61 19.07 -3.13
N GLU A 229 -18.73 18.09 -3.26
CA GLU A 229 -17.27 18.28 -3.19
C GLU A 229 -16.58 18.35 -4.55
N ASP A 230 -17.26 17.96 -5.63
CA ASP A 230 -16.69 17.83 -6.98
C ASP A 230 -15.53 16.82 -7.07
N VAL A 231 -15.63 15.71 -6.33
CA VAL A 231 -14.61 14.65 -6.24
C VAL A 231 -15.22 13.27 -6.44
N ILE A 232 -14.36 12.32 -6.82
CA ILE A 232 -14.70 10.91 -6.96
C ILE A 232 -14.16 10.16 -5.73
N TYR A 233 -15.04 9.47 -5.02
CA TYR A 233 -14.67 8.47 -4.02
C TYR A 233 -14.47 7.12 -4.71
N ILE A 234 -13.34 6.47 -4.44
CA ILE A 234 -12.92 5.22 -5.06
C ILE A 234 -12.48 4.25 -3.96
N THR A 235 -12.98 3.02 -4.01
CA THR A 235 -12.49 1.95 -3.13
C THR A 235 -11.34 1.21 -3.80
N ASN A 236 -10.34 0.85 -3.00
CA ASN A 236 -9.32 -0.11 -3.39
C ASN A 236 -9.08 -1.07 -2.22
N HIS A 237 -9.65 -2.27 -2.31
CA HIS A 237 -9.77 -3.17 -1.17
C HIS A 237 -10.36 -2.43 0.05
N ASN A 238 -9.79 -2.63 1.23
CA ASN A 238 -10.15 -1.99 2.50
C ASN A 238 -10.00 -0.46 2.57
N CYS A 239 -9.50 0.20 1.52
CA CYS A 239 -9.24 1.64 1.53
C CYS A 239 -10.29 2.40 0.72
N VAL A 240 -10.77 3.51 1.26
CA VAL A 240 -11.51 4.53 0.51
C VAL A 240 -10.61 5.73 0.31
N ASN A 241 -10.51 6.19 -0.93
CA ASN A 241 -9.79 7.40 -1.30
C ASN A 241 -10.73 8.34 -2.03
N LYS A 242 -10.45 9.64 -2.00
CA LYS A 242 -11.10 10.61 -2.89
C LYS A 242 -10.09 11.28 -3.81
N GLN A 243 -10.50 11.54 -5.03
CA GLN A 243 -9.68 12.18 -6.05
C GLN A 243 -10.49 13.23 -6.80
N SER A 244 -9.88 14.39 -7.02
CA SER A 244 -10.42 15.43 -7.89
C SER A 244 -10.33 15.00 -9.35
N ILE A 245 -11.33 15.34 -10.15
CA ILE A 245 -11.32 15.05 -11.60
C ILE A 245 -10.24 15.87 -12.34
N LYS A 246 -9.74 16.95 -11.71
CA LYS A 246 -8.82 17.91 -12.32
C LYS A 246 -7.35 17.70 -11.93
N ASP A 247 -7.08 16.90 -10.92
CA ASP A 247 -5.72 16.66 -10.44
C ASP A 247 -5.47 15.16 -10.17
N ASP A 248 -4.18 14.81 -10.15
CA ASP A 248 -3.74 13.44 -9.93
C ASP A 248 -3.59 13.11 -8.43
N TYR A 249 -4.09 13.98 -7.53
CA TYR A 249 -3.91 13.79 -6.09
C TYR A 249 -4.98 12.82 -5.55
N LEU A 250 -4.50 11.74 -4.95
CA LEU A 250 -5.34 10.78 -4.24
C LEU A 250 -5.28 11.07 -2.74
N GLU A 251 -6.41 11.45 -2.19
CA GLU A 251 -6.58 11.75 -0.77
C GLU A 251 -7.14 10.52 -0.06
N PRO A 252 -6.37 9.83 0.81
CA PRO A 252 -6.90 8.68 1.53
C PRO A 252 -7.93 9.12 2.56
N VAL A 253 -9.15 8.59 2.50
CA VAL A 253 -10.26 8.96 3.39
C VAL A 253 -10.32 8.02 4.59
N ALA A 254 -10.28 6.71 4.34
CA ALA A 254 -10.29 5.72 5.41
C ALA A 254 -9.65 4.40 4.99
N ASN A 255 -9.13 3.68 5.99
CA ASN A 255 -8.70 2.30 5.88
C ASN A 255 -9.44 1.48 6.94
N PHE A 256 -10.18 0.47 6.49
CA PHE A 256 -11.02 -0.36 7.35
C PHE A 256 -10.35 -1.69 7.73
N GLY A 257 -9.02 -1.80 7.60
CA GLY A 257 -8.27 -2.97 8.09
C GLY A 257 -8.51 -4.22 7.23
N SER A 258 -8.82 -5.36 7.85
CA SER A 258 -8.85 -6.68 7.17
C SER A 258 -10.10 -6.95 6.32
N ILE A 259 -10.49 -6.02 5.43
CA ILE A 259 -11.64 -6.19 4.52
C ILE A 259 -11.15 -6.64 3.15
N ASN A 260 -11.61 -7.81 2.71
CA ASN A 260 -11.08 -8.52 1.54
C ASN A 260 -12.12 -8.74 0.42
N SER A 261 -13.29 -8.11 0.47
CA SER A 261 -14.43 -8.61 -0.33
C SER A 261 -15.50 -7.57 -0.68
N GLY A 262 -16.19 -7.81 -1.82
CA GLY A 262 -17.06 -6.89 -2.60
C GLY A 262 -17.52 -5.62 -1.90
N ILE A 263 -17.02 -4.46 -2.36
CA ILE A 263 -17.15 -3.19 -1.63
C ILE A 263 -17.95 -2.19 -2.46
N LYS A 264 -18.86 -1.45 -1.80
CA LYS A 264 -19.51 -0.25 -2.35
C LYS A 264 -19.24 0.96 -1.49
N VAL A 265 -19.16 2.15 -2.09
CA VAL A 265 -18.98 3.41 -1.37
C VAL A 265 -20.07 4.41 -1.76
N ILE A 266 -20.60 5.15 -0.78
CA ILE A 266 -21.40 6.35 -0.99
C ILE A 266 -21.00 7.42 0.03
N VAL A 267 -21.36 8.67 -0.25
CA VAL A 267 -21.18 9.79 0.69
C VAL A 267 -22.52 10.45 0.96
N SER A 268 -22.83 10.63 2.23
CA SER A 268 -24.04 11.29 2.70
C SER A 268 -23.67 12.32 3.77
N GLY A 269 -23.93 13.60 3.50
CA GLY A 269 -23.50 14.68 4.38
C GLY A 269 -21.98 14.69 4.60
N SER A 270 -21.56 14.66 5.86
CA SER A 270 -20.15 14.56 6.27
C SER A 270 -19.71 13.12 6.51
N LYS A 271 -20.43 12.10 6.06
CA LYS A 271 -20.12 10.70 6.34
C LYS A 271 -19.82 9.93 5.06
N VAL A 272 -18.83 9.06 5.14
CA VAL A 272 -18.54 8.06 4.10
C VAL A 272 -19.04 6.71 4.58
N PHE A 273 -19.83 6.06 3.73
CA PHE A 273 -20.38 4.73 3.99
C PHE A 273 -19.74 3.73 3.04
N MET A 274 -19.35 2.59 3.58
CA MET A 274 -18.75 1.50 2.82
C MET A 274 -19.48 0.19 3.12
N LEU A 275 -20.03 -0.45 2.08
CA LEU A 275 -20.70 -1.75 2.19
C LEU A 275 -19.71 -2.88 1.99
N ASP A 276 -19.59 -3.80 2.94
CA ASP A 276 -19.04 -5.13 2.69
C ASP A 276 -20.19 -6.07 2.31
N THR A 277 -20.28 -6.37 1.02
CA THR A 277 -21.36 -7.20 0.45
C THR A 277 -21.20 -8.69 0.76
N VAL A 278 -20.01 -9.15 1.16
CA VAL A 278 -19.73 -10.56 1.45
C VAL A 278 -19.96 -10.86 2.93
N GLU A 279 -19.39 -10.03 3.82
CA GLU A 279 -19.60 -10.17 5.26
C GLU A 279 -20.94 -9.58 5.72
N GLY A 280 -21.61 -8.79 4.88
CA GLY A 280 -22.89 -8.16 5.19
C GLY A 280 -22.76 -7.07 6.25
N LYS A 281 -21.70 -6.27 6.17
CA LYS A 281 -21.40 -5.19 7.12
C LYS A 281 -21.52 -3.82 6.46
N LEU A 282 -22.01 -2.85 7.21
CA LEU A 282 -21.99 -1.44 6.81
C LEU A 282 -20.95 -0.71 7.66
N HIS A 283 -19.88 -0.24 7.03
CA HIS A 283 -18.87 0.58 7.67
C HIS A 283 -19.16 2.06 7.43
N MET A 284 -18.87 2.91 8.41
CA MET A 284 -19.08 4.35 8.36
C MET A 284 -17.91 5.06 9.02
N THR A 285 -17.52 6.20 8.46
CA THR A 285 -16.52 7.11 9.02
C THR A 285 -16.88 8.55 8.72
N ASP A 286 -16.32 9.50 9.46
CA ASP A 286 -16.43 10.92 9.11
C ASP A 286 -15.59 11.26 7.88
N ASN A 287 -16.19 11.96 6.93
CA ASN A 287 -15.54 12.61 5.80
C ASN A 287 -14.75 13.87 6.22
N THR A 288 -14.37 13.97 7.50
CA THR A 288 -13.56 15.08 7.97
C THR A 288 -12.09 14.81 7.66
N VAL A 289 -11.66 15.21 6.47
CA VAL A 289 -10.46 16.06 6.45
C VAL A 289 -10.90 17.43 6.95
N ALA A 290 -10.16 17.94 7.92
CA ALA A 290 -10.45 19.18 8.64
C ALA A 290 -10.80 20.32 7.68
N GLY A 291 -12.10 20.57 7.49
CA GLY A 291 -12.64 21.60 6.60
C GLY A 291 -12.60 23.01 7.19
N GLY A 292 -11.63 23.32 8.05
CA GLY A 292 -11.13 24.68 8.13
C GLY A 292 -10.27 24.89 6.90
N LYS A 293 -10.40 26.00 6.17
CA LYS A 293 -9.44 26.32 5.08
C LYS A 293 -8.02 26.14 5.62
N ALA A 294 -7.35 25.07 5.23
CA ALA A 294 -5.99 24.80 5.65
C ALA A 294 -5.15 26.02 5.27
N LYS A 295 -4.44 26.57 6.25
CA LYS A 295 -3.61 27.76 6.01
C LYS A 295 -2.33 27.36 5.27
N GLU A 296 -1.90 26.12 5.46
CA GLU A 296 -0.65 25.57 4.96
C GLU A 296 -0.85 24.12 4.50
N THR A 297 0.03 23.64 3.61
CA THR A 297 0.00 22.27 3.08
C THR A 297 1.38 21.66 3.20
N LEU A 298 1.47 20.52 3.87
CA LEU A 298 2.66 19.66 3.90
C LEU A 298 2.59 18.65 2.75
N LYS A 299 3.62 18.61 1.90
CA LYS A 299 3.65 17.75 0.71
C LYS A 299 4.70 16.64 0.80
N LEU A 300 4.29 15.40 0.59
CA LEU A 300 5.15 14.21 0.57
C LEU A 300 5.22 13.65 -0.85
N PHE A 301 6.41 13.23 -1.31
CA PHE A 301 6.58 12.47 -2.55
C PHE A 301 7.29 11.14 -2.27
N LEU A 302 6.60 10.03 -2.56
CA LEU A 302 7.00 8.69 -2.14
C LEU A 302 7.04 7.68 -3.33
N SER A 303 7.75 6.55 -3.20
CA SER A 303 7.78 5.46 -4.21
C SER A 303 6.93 4.27 -3.79
N ILE A 304 6.41 4.29 -2.56
CA ILE A 304 5.59 3.21 -1.99
C ILE A 304 4.22 3.79 -1.68
N ASP A 305 3.21 3.36 -2.45
CA ASP A 305 1.81 3.70 -2.24
C ASP A 305 1.19 2.94 -1.07
N ASN A 306 0.14 3.52 -0.48
CA ASN A 306 -0.70 2.90 0.56
C ASN A 306 0.05 2.32 1.77
N ASN A 307 1.15 2.96 2.18
CA ASN A 307 1.90 2.46 3.32
C ASN A 307 1.17 2.74 4.67
N PRO A 308 0.93 1.72 5.52
CA PRO A 308 0.22 1.89 6.79
C PRO A 308 0.87 2.89 7.76
N GLN A 309 2.21 2.93 7.84
CA GLN A 309 2.91 3.88 8.71
C GLN A 309 2.66 5.33 8.25
N VAL A 310 2.71 5.58 6.95
CA VAL A 310 2.49 6.92 6.37
C VAL A 310 1.04 7.36 6.59
N ILE A 311 0.07 6.46 6.36
CA ILE A 311 -1.36 6.72 6.61
C ILE A 311 -1.60 7.04 8.09
N LYS A 312 -1.09 6.20 8.99
CA LYS A 312 -1.24 6.40 10.44
C LYS A 312 -0.57 7.68 10.93
N ALA A 313 0.63 7.98 10.41
CA ALA A 313 1.32 9.23 10.73
C ALA A 313 0.52 10.45 10.30
N ARG A 314 -0.07 10.41 9.09
CA ARG A 314 -0.95 11.47 8.59
C ARG A 314 -2.19 11.65 9.45
N GLU A 315 -2.87 10.57 9.82
CA GLU A 315 -4.03 10.63 10.73
C GLU A 315 -3.69 11.32 12.06
N LEU A 316 -2.61 10.87 12.71
CA LEU A 316 -2.16 11.43 13.98
C LEU A 316 -1.71 12.89 13.83
N PHE A 317 -1.07 13.23 12.72
CA PHE A 317 -0.61 14.59 12.42
C PHE A 317 -1.80 15.53 12.20
N ILE A 318 -2.76 15.19 11.34
CA ILE A 318 -3.95 16.03 11.06
C ILE A 318 -4.78 16.22 12.33
N LYS A 319 -4.91 15.18 13.17
CA LYS A 319 -5.59 15.29 14.46
C LYS A 319 -4.94 16.32 15.39
N LYS A 320 -3.60 16.43 15.34
CA LYS A 320 -2.83 17.39 16.14
C LYS A 320 -2.76 18.78 15.51
N HIS A 321 -2.79 18.85 14.18
CA HIS A 321 -2.67 20.07 13.37
C HIS A 321 -3.84 20.18 12.37
N PRO A 322 -5.07 20.45 12.85
CA PRO A 322 -6.26 20.48 11.99
C PRO A 322 -6.26 21.65 10.97
N ASP A 323 -5.31 22.58 11.08
CA ASP A 323 -5.12 23.72 10.18
C ASP A 323 -4.10 23.46 9.05
N ILE A 324 -3.44 22.30 9.06
CA ILE A 324 -2.45 21.89 8.06
C ILE A 324 -2.99 20.71 7.26
N ASP A 325 -3.02 20.86 5.94
CA ASP A 325 -3.34 19.75 5.02
C ASP A 325 -2.08 18.92 4.74
N VAL A 326 -2.23 17.60 4.57
CA VAL A 326 -1.12 16.69 4.26
C VAL A 326 -1.39 15.99 2.93
N LYS A 327 -0.65 16.40 1.90
CA LYS A 327 -0.72 15.82 0.56
C LYS A 327 0.41 14.83 0.32
N ILE A 328 0.08 13.67 -0.22
CA ILE A 328 1.00 12.57 -0.46
C ILE A 328 0.87 12.09 -1.91
N ASN A 329 1.92 12.28 -2.69
CA ASN A 329 2.00 11.82 -4.07
C ASN A 329 2.94 10.63 -4.17
N TYR A 330 2.65 9.72 -5.10
CA TYR A 330 3.41 8.49 -5.29
C TYR A 330 3.90 8.34 -6.73
N ASP A 331 5.10 7.80 -6.91
CA ASP A 331 5.61 7.29 -8.19
C ASP A 331 6.44 6.04 -7.95
N ASN A 332 5.85 4.86 -8.19
CA ASN A 332 6.47 3.58 -7.85
C ASN A 332 7.45 3.06 -8.94
N SER A 333 7.51 3.69 -10.11
CA SER A 333 8.23 3.13 -11.27
C SER A 333 9.34 4.01 -11.81
N LEU A 334 9.22 5.33 -11.63
CA LEU A 334 10.14 6.32 -12.15
C LEU A 334 10.51 7.36 -11.09
N TYR A 335 10.45 7.00 -9.80
CA TYR A 335 10.63 7.94 -8.68
C TYR A 335 11.86 8.86 -8.83
N LEU A 336 13.06 8.28 -8.98
CA LEU A 336 14.28 9.04 -9.12
C LEU A 336 14.28 9.92 -10.39
N ASP A 337 13.75 9.42 -11.50
CA ASP A 337 13.63 10.19 -12.74
C ASP A 337 12.64 11.35 -12.61
N SER A 338 11.55 11.15 -11.87
CA SER A 338 10.56 12.17 -11.54
C SER A 338 11.17 13.24 -10.64
N ILE A 339 11.93 12.87 -9.60
CA ILE A 339 12.73 13.80 -8.79
C ILE A 339 13.66 14.63 -9.69
N LYS A 340 14.47 13.98 -10.54
CA LYS A 340 15.41 14.65 -11.46
C LYS A 340 14.70 15.64 -12.39
N LYS A 341 13.56 15.25 -12.97
CA LYS A 341 12.76 16.13 -13.83
C LYS A 341 12.22 17.34 -13.08
N MET A 342 11.68 17.14 -11.88
CA MET A 342 11.15 18.23 -11.05
C MET A 342 12.24 19.21 -10.61
N LEU A 343 13.42 18.71 -10.26
CA LEU A 343 14.59 19.56 -9.96
C LEU A 343 15.02 20.36 -11.19
N ALA A 344 15.17 19.70 -12.35
CA ALA A 344 15.58 20.35 -13.59
C ALA A 344 14.58 21.42 -14.07
N SER A 345 13.29 21.22 -13.84
CA SER A 345 12.24 22.18 -14.21
C SER A 345 11.97 23.23 -13.13
N GLY A 346 12.62 23.17 -11.97
CA GLY A 346 12.35 24.06 -10.83
C GLY A 346 10.96 23.86 -10.18
N ASN A 347 10.32 22.72 -10.43
CA ASN A 347 8.97 22.41 -9.93
C ASN A 347 8.98 21.46 -8.73
N MET A 348 10.13 21.24 -8.10
CA MET A 348 10.24 20.47 -6.87
C MET A 348 9.66 21.26 -5.69
N ASP A 349 8.37 21.04 -5.39
CA ASP A 349 7.61 21.76 -4.36
C ASP A 349 7.20 20.88 -3.16
N TYR A 350 7.80 19.70 -3.04
CA TYR A 350 7.57 18.77 -1.92
C TYR A 350 8.42 19.12 -0.70
N ASP A 351 7.91 18.75 0.48
CA ASP A 351 8.55 18.99 1.77
C ASP A 351 9.31 17.78 2.28
N ILE A 352 8.72 16.60 2.11
CA ILE A 352 9.27 15.32 2.54
C ILE A 352 9.39 14.40 1.33
N VAL A 353 10.52 13.74 1.23
CA VAL A 353 10.81 12.74 0.22
C VAL A 353 11.33 11.48 0.89
N HIS A 354 11.14 10.32 0.28
CA HIS A 354 11.84 9.12 0.73
C HIS A 354 13.14 8.93 -0.06
N MET A 355 14.07 8.20 0.54
CA MET A 355 15.33 7.78 -0.04
C MET A 355 15.51 6.27 0.22
N ASN A 356 15.69 5.50 -0.85
CA ASN A 356 16.06 4.07 -0.80
C ASN A 356 17.51 3.90 -1.29
N ARG A 357 17.99 2.66 -1.38
CA ARG A 357 19.33 2.31 -1.88
C ARG A 357 19.63 2.85 -3.27
N ASP A 358 18.64 2.92 -4.16
CA ASP A 358 18.80 3.37 -5.55
C ASP A 358 18.95 4.90 -5.65
N GLU A 359 18.31 5.64 -4.75
CA GLU A 359 18.40 7.11 -4.69
C GLU A 359 19.58 7.61 -3.86
N TYR A 360 20.12 6.77 -2.97
CA TYR A 360 21.04 7.18 -1.92
C TYR A 360 22.23 7.99 -2.45
N VAL A 361 22.91 7.49 -3.48
CA VAL A 361 24.07 8.15 -4.08
C VAL A 361 23.70 9.51 -4.67
N TYR A 362 22.59 9.59 -5.40
CA TYR A 362 22.15 10.84 -6.02
C TYR A 362 21.74 11.88 -4.97
N PHE A 363 20.92 11.48 -3.99
CA PHE A 363 20.39 12.39 -2.96
C PHE A 363 21.50 12.98 -2.10
N THR A 364 22.49 12.15 -1.75
CA THR A 364 23.62 12.58 -0.93
C THR A 364 24.63 13.44 -1.69
N LYS A 365 24.82 13.22 -3.00
CA LYS A 365 25.69 14.05 -3.84
C LYS A 365 25.11 15.42 -4.16
N GLU A 366 23.82 15.46 -4.50
CA GLU A 366 23.12 16.69 -4.82
C GLU A 366 22.66 17.45 -3.56
N ASN A 367 22.98 16.95 -2.37
CA ASN A 367 22.63 17.55 -1.08
C ASN A 367 21.12 17.85 -0.96
N LEU A 368 20.29 16.88 -1.37
CA LEU A 368 18.84 17.07 -1.49
C LEU A 368 18.11 17.03 -0.14
N LEU A 369 18.71 16.44 0.90
CA LEU A 369 18.09 16.28 2.21
C LEU A 369 18.73 17.21 3.24
N GLY A 370 17.91 17.83 4.08
CA GLY A 370 18.39 18.67 5.18
C GLY A 370 18.81 17.84 6.40
N ASP A 371 19.79 18.33 7.16
CA ASP A 371 20.24 17.69 8.40
C ASP A 371 19.14 17.72 9.48
N LEU A 372 18.64 16.56 9.86
CA LEU A 372 17.62 16.39 10.89
C LEU A 372 18.19 16.44 12.32
N SER A 373 19.52 16.43 12.49
CA SER A 373 20.17 16.46 13.81
C SER A 373 19.87 17.75 14.59
N GLN A 374 19.48 18.81 13.87
CA GLN A 374 19.04 20.08 14.45
C GLN A 374 17.72 19.95 15.23
N TYR A 375 16.87 18.97 14.91
CA TYR A 375 15.56 18.78 15.55
C TYR A 375 15.67 17.88 16.78
N SER A 376 15.52 18.46 17.97
CA SER A 376 15.54 17.72 19.24
C SER A 376 14.48 16.62 19.29
N ILE A 377 13.27 16.90 18.78
CA ILE A 377 12.15 15.96 18.77
C ILE A 377 12.47 14.67 17.98
N ILE A 378 13.25 14.78 16.90
CA ILE A 378 13.70 13.62 16.11
C ILE A 378 14.79 12.87 16.87
N LYS A 379 15.78 13.57 17.44
CA LYS A 379 16.87 12.93 18.21
C LYS A 379 16.35 12.09 19.38
N GLU A 380 15.33 12.56 20.09
CA GLU A 380 14.74 11.76 21.18
C GLU A 380 14.14 10.43 20.66
N ARG A 381 13.58 10.40 19.43
CA ARG A 381 13.05 9.15 18.85
C ARG A 381 14.13 8.11 18.61
N PHE A 382 15.32 8.50 18.14
CA PHE A 382 16.42 7.58 17.89
C PHE A 382 16.97 6.94 19.18
N LYS A 383 16.92 7.64 20.33
CA LYS A 383 17.35 7.07 21.62
C LYS A 383 16.52 5.86 22.06
N GLU A 384 15.29 5.78 21.59
CA GLU A 384 14.37 4.67 21.89
C GLU A 384 14.54 3.48 20.91
N MET A 385 15.24 3.68 19.79
CA MET A 385 15.46 2.67 18.74
C MET A 385 16.66 1.77 19.05
N HIS A 386 16.84 0.69 18.26
CA HIS A 386 18.05 -0.13 18.32
C HIS A 386 19.32 0.69 18.05
N THR A 387 20.39 0.44 18.82
CA THR A 387 21.72 1.01 18.59
C THR A 387 22.22 0.72 17.18
N GLY A 388 22.77 1.73 16.51
CA GLY A 388 23.24 1.65 15.12
C GLY A 388 22.29 2.26 14.10
N ILE A 389 20.98 2.35 14.39
CA ILE A 389 20.00 2.88 13.43
C ILE A 389 20.27 4.35 13.11
N GLN A 390 20.64 5.17 14.10
CA GLN A 390 20.96 6.57 13.86
C GLN A 390 22.19 6.71 12.95
N GLU A 391 23.21 5.90 13.16
CA GLU A 391 24.43 5.87 12.36
C GLU A 391 24.14 5.45 10.92
N ILE A 392 23.26 4.47 10.69
CA ILE A 392 22.83 4.04 9.35
C ILE A 392 22.07 5.17 8.62
N CYS A 393 21.27 5.95 9.33
CA CYS A 393 20.55 7.10 8.78
C CYS A 393 21.40 8.38 8.67
N THR A 394 22.65 8.35 9.15
CA THR A 394 23.55 9.50 9.18
C THR A 394 24.58 9.40 8.06
N TYR A 395 24.80 10.51 7.37
CA TYR A 395 25.74 10.64 6.28
C TYR A 395 26.57 11.90 6.47
N ASN A 396 27.90 11.81 6.38
CA ASN A 396 28.79 12.95 6.58
C ASN A 396 28.49 13.78 7.86
N LYS A 397 28.11 13.09 8.95
CA LYS A 397 27.67 13.67 10.25
C LYS A 397 26.31 14.36 10.26
N GLU A 398 25.59 14.35 9.15
CA GLU A 398 24.23 14.88 9.02
C GLU A 398 23.22 13.72 9.05
N LEU A 399 22.18 13.86 9.87
CA LEU A 399 21.11 12.87 9.94
C LEU A 399 20.14 13.14 8.80
N LEU A 400 20.19 12.38 7.70
CA LEU A 400 19.46 12.74 6.48
C LEU A 400 17.99 12.30 6.48
N GLY A 401 17.62 11.36 7.34
CA GLY A 401 16.27 10.83 7.38
C GLY A 401 15.94 10.09 8.66
N VAL A 402 14.64 9.86 8.85
CA VAL A 402 14.12 8.92 9.84
C VAL A 402 13.89 7.56 9.19
N PRO A 403 14.11 6.43 9.90
CA PRO A 403 13.97 5.11 9.32
C PRO A 403 12.52 4.82 8.94
N PHE A 404 12.32 4.39 7.70
CA PHE A 404 11.08 3.85 7.19
C PHE A 404 11.10 2.32 7.31
N VAL A 405 12.11 1.70 6.72
CA VAL A 405 12.37 0.25 6.79
C VAL A 405 13.86 0.09 7.08
N VAL A 406 14.21 -0.80 8.02
CA VAL A 406 15.61 -1.16 8.30
C VAL A 406 15.75 -2.66 8.18
N ALA A 407 16.51 -3.11 7.18
CA ALA A 407 16.70 -4.51 6.86
C ALA A 407 18.20 -4.84 6.75
N PRO A 408 18.81 -5.46 7.78
CA PRO A 408 20.15 -6.02 7.69
C PRO A 408 20.21 -7.21 6.72
N MET A 409 21.31 -7.34 6.00
CA MET A 409 21.53 -8.41 5.01
C MET A 409 22.21 -9.64 5.64
N GLY A 410 21.43 -10.42 6.38
CA GLY A 410 21.90 -11.63 7.05
C GLY A 410 21.90 -12.86 6.13
N TRP A 411 22.57 -13.93 6.57
CA TRP A 411 22.58 -15.21 5.86
C TRP A 411 21.76 -16.23 6.63
N ARG A 412 20.73 -16.77 5.99
CA ARG A 412 19.96 -17.90 6.51
C ARG A 412 20.80 -19.16 6.43
N VAL A 413 20.77 -19.97 7.49
CA VAL A 413 21.55 -21.20 7.63
C VAL A 413 20.66 -22.42 7.39
N ASN A 414 21.12 -23.36 6.55
CA ASN A 414 20.54 -24.69 6.50
C ASN A 414 21.16 -25.58 7.60
N GLU A 415 20.59 -25.48 8.80
CA GLU A 415 21.09 -26.19 9.99
C GLU A 415 21.09 -27.71 9.81
N ALA A 416 20.04 -28.24 9.18
CA ALA A 416 19.90 -29.68 8.95
C ALA A 416 21.01 -30.21 8.03
N LEU A 417 21.33 -29.46 6.96
CA LEU A 417 22.40 -29.79 6.03
C LEU A 417 23.76 -29.72 6.72
N LEU A 418 24.09 -28.61 7.40
CA LEU A 418 25.38 -28.47 8.08
C LEU A 418 25.59 -29.56 9.14
N LYS A 419 24.54 -29.89 9.91
CA LYS A 419 24.57 -31.00 10.87
C LYS A 419 24.81 -32.33 10.17
N LYS A 420 24.14 -32.61 9.04
CA LYS A 420 24.34 -33.83 8.25
C LYS A 420 25.77 -33.94 7.71
N LEU A 421 26.41 -32.81 7.43
CA LEU A 421 27.78 -32.73 6.92
C LEU A 421 28.85 -32.65 8.02
N ASP A 422 28.46 -32.67 9.30
CA ASP A 422 29.36 -32.52 10.45
C ASP A 422 30.16 -31.20 10.38
N ILE A 423 29.48 -30.10 10.04
CA ILE A 423 30.05 -28.76 9.92
C ILE A 423 29.43 -27.85 10.97
N GLU A 424 30.29 -27.17 11.72
CA GLU A 424 29.87 -26.19 12.72
C GLU A 424 29.38 -24.89 12.06
N ILE A 425 28.38 -24.28 12.67
CA ILE A 425 27.87 -22.98 12.25
C ILE A 425 28.88 -21.91 12.69
N PRO A 426 29.36 -21.05 11.78
CA PRO A 426 30.36 -20.04 12.12
C PRO A 426 29.82 -19.06 13.16
N GLN A 427 30.73 -18.59 14.03
CA GLN A 427 30.48 -17.52 14.97
C GLN A 427 30.63 -16.15 14.28
N ARG A 428 30.27 -15.05 14.97
CA ARG A 428 30.17 -13.72 14.34
C ARG A 428 31.45 -13.20 13.71
N ALA A 429 32.60 -13.48 14.33
CA ALA A 429 33.90 -12.96 13.93
C ALA A 429 34.63 -13.90 12.94
N TRP A 430 33.93 -14.32 11.88
CA TRP A 430 34.46 -15.19 10.84
C TRP A 430 34.82 -14.41 9.57
N THR A 431 35.85 -14.86 8.86
CA THR A 431 36.40 -14.15 7.69
C THR A 431 36.07 -14.85 6.37
N TRP A 432 36.45 -14.23 5.26
CA TRP A 432 36.32 -14.83 3.93
C TRP A 432 37.23 -16.03 3.72
N GLU A 433 38.36 -16.13 4.43
CA GLU A 433 39.18 -17.33 4.51
C GLU A 433 38.44 -18.46 5.23
N ASP A 434 37.76 -18.17 6.36
CA ASP A 434 36.91 -19.14 7.05
C ASP A 434 35.78 -19.61 6.14
N PHE A 435 35.13 -18.68 5.41
CA PHE A 435 34.11 -19.02 4.44
C PHE A 435 34.62 -19.98 3.37
N TYR A 436 35.82 -19.74 2.83
CA TYR A 436 36.44 -20.62 1.86
C TYR A 436 36.76 -22.02 2.43
N ASP A 437 37.27 -22.08 3.65
CA ASP A 437 37.54 -23.34 4.33
C ASP A 437 36.26 -24.13 4.62
N ILE A 438 35.20 -23.45 5.06
CA ILE A 438 33.87 -24.06 5.23
C ILE A 438 33.33 -24.53 3.89
N ALA A 439 33.46 -23.75 2.81
CA ALA A 439 33.00 -24.15 1.48
C ALA A 439 33.66 -25.44 0.99
N LYS A 440 34.99 -25.57 1.18
CA LYS A 440 35.73 -26.81 0.89
C LYS A 440 35.25 -27.98 1.75
N LYS A 441 35.00 -27.76 3.05
CA LYS A 441 34.48 -28.79 3.96
C LYS A 441 33.07 -29.24 3.55
N VAL A 442 32.18 -28.30 3.23
CA VAL A 442 30.82 -28.57 2.71
C VAL A 442 30.92 -29.48 1.50
N ARG A 443 31.71 -29.08 0.50
CA ARG A 443 31.88 -29.86 -0.74
C ARG A 443 32.45 -31.25 -0.47
N THR A 444 33.55 -31.32 0.29
CA THR A 444 34.24 -32.57 0.60
C THR A 444 33.36 -33.54 1.38
N ASN A 445 32.69 -33.08 2.42
CA ASN A 445 31.85 -33.94 3.26
C ASN A 445 30.58 -34.36 2.54
N ALA A 446 30.02 -33.50 1.68
CA ALA A 446 28.88 -33.85 0.86
C ALA A 446 29.22 -34.96 -0.14
N LEU A 447 30.36 -34.87 -0.81
CA LEU A 447 30.84 -35.93 -1.72
C LEU A 447 31.06 -37.25 -0.98
N LYS A 448 31.69 -37.23 0.21
CA LYS A 448 31.84 -38.44 1.05
C LYS A 448 30.51 -39.08 1.46
N LYS A 449 29.43 -38.29 1.52
CA LYS A 449 28.08 -38.73 1.89
C LYS A 449 27.17 -38.94 0.67
N ASN A 450 27.72 -39.02 -0.54
CA ASN A 450 27.00 -39.19 -1.80
C ASN A 450 25.94 -38.11 -2.06
N MET A 451 26.27 -36.85 -1.76
CA MET A 451 25.42 -35.67 -2.00
C MET A 451 26.13 -34.71 -2.98
N PRO A 452 26.25 -35.06 -4.27
CA PRO A 452 27.09 -34.32 -5.23
C PRO A 452 26.53 -32.94 -5.61
N ASP A 453 25.25 -32.68 -5.32
CA ASP A 453 24.60 -31.41 -5.64
C ASP A 453 24.59 -30.42 -4.46
N VAL A 454 25.43 -30.63 -3.45
CA VAL A 454 25.52 -29.72 -2.30
C VAL A 454 26.66 -28.71 -2.47
N TYR A 455 26.34 -27.45 -2.18
CA TYR A 455 27.24 -26.31 -2.34
C TYR A 455 27.14 -25.37 -1.13
N ILE A 456 28.10 -24.46 -0.99
CA ILE A 456 28.05 -23.46 0.08
C ILE A 456 26.90 -22.47 -0.11
N MET A 457 26.63 -22.06 -1.36
CA MET A 457 25.63 -21.05 -1.71
C MET A 457 25.20 -21.18 -3.19
N HIS A 458 23.98 -20.73 -3.51
CA HIS A 458 23.49 -20.48 -4.87
C HIS A 458 23.66 -19.00 -5.23
N ILE A 459 24.60 -18.69 -6.11
CA ILE A 459 24.96 -17.29 -6.42
C ILE A 459 25.71 -17.15 -7.75
N SER A 460 25.57 -15.98 -8.37
CA SER A 460 26.33 -15.62 -9.57
C SER A 460 27.83 -15.51 -9.28
N THR A 461 28.66 -15.93 -10.23
CA THR A 461 30.12 -15.78 -10.11
C THR A 461 30.55 -14.31 -10.13
N VAL A 462 29.82 -13.46 -10.87
CA VAL A 462 30.13 -12.04 -11.03
C VAL A 462 29.46 -11.15 -9.98
N SER A 463 28.74 -11.72 -9.02
CA SER A 463 28.09 -10.96 -7.94
C SER A 463 28.43 -11.55 -6.57
N PRO A 464 29.73 -11.59 -6.19
CA PRO A 464 30.13 -12.13 -4.90
C PRO A 464 29.57 -11.29 -3.74
N PRO A 465 29.18 -11.88 -2.60
CA PRO A 465 28.55 -11.12 -1.52
C PRO A 465 29.48 -10.07 -0.87
N PHE A 466 30.80 -10.28 -0.88
CA PHE A 466 31.74 -9.28 -0.35
C PHE A 466 31.74 -7.97 -1.15
N LEU A 467 31.30 -7.99 -2.41
CA LEU A 467 31.30 -6.80 -3.25
C LEU A 467 30.35 -5.74 -2.67
N GLU A 468 29.20 -6.16 -2.13
CA GLU A 468 28.26 -5.23 -1.49
C GLU A 468 28.85 -4.60 -0.22
N GLN A 469 29.54 -5.41 0.60
CA GLN A 469 30.27 -4.90 1.78
C GLN A 469 31.36 -3.91 1.36
N TYR A 470 32.07 -4.21 0.28
CA TYR A 470 33.16 -3.39 -0.24
C TYR A 470 32.66 -2.07 -0.83
N LYS A 471 31.59 -2.09 -1.63
CA LYS A 471 30.93 -0.89 -2.17
C LYS A 471 30.41 0.01 -1.07
N ALA A 472 29.75 -0.54 -0.06
CA ALA A 472 29.30 0.21 1.10
C ALA A 472 30.47 0.92 1.81
N LEU A 473 31.61 0.24 1.97
CA LEU A 473 32.83 0.85 2.51
C LEU A 473 33.43 1.93 1.60
N LEU A 474 33.49 1.71 0.29
CA LEU A 474 34.05 2.67 -0.67
C LEU A 474 33.35 4.02 -0.56
N TYR A 475 32.03 4.02 -0.65
CA TYR A 475 31.24 5.23 -0.59
C TYR A 475 31.40 5.92 0.76
N ASN A 476 31.13 5.21 1.87
CA ASN A 476 31.21 5.80 3.22
C ASN A 476 32.61 6.34 3.57
N ASN A 477 33.68 5.69 3.11
CA ASN A 477 35.04 6.17 3.35
C ASN A 477 35.43 7.33 2.44
N ALA A 478 35.08 7.31 1.15
CA ALA A 478 35.34 8.41 0.23
C ALA A 478 34.80 9.73 0.76
N LEU A 479 33.64 9.67 1.41
CA LEU A 479 32.96 10.82 2.01
C LEU A 479 33.62 11.33 3.28
N SER A 480 34.27 10.44 4.03
CA SER A 480 35.10 10.79 5.18
C SER A 480 36.52 11.20 4.78
N GLY A 481 36.82 11.30 3.48
CA GLY A 481 38.18 11.53 2.97
C GLY A 481 39.16 10.39 3.24
N ARG A 482 38.66 9.19 3.55
CA ARG A 482 39.45 7.98 3.83
C ARG A 482 39.55 7.12 2.59
N MET A 483 40.73 6.57 2.32
CA MET A 483 40.90 5.60 1.24
C MET A 483 40.65 4.17 1.72
N VAL A 484 39.96 3.37 0.92
CA VAL A 484 39.91 1.91 1.10
C VAL A 484 41.11 1.30 0.38
N SER A 485 41.89 0.47 1.07
CA SER A 485 43.05 -0.19 0.46
C SER A 485 42.59 -1.20 -0.61
N GLY A 486 43.08 -1.03 -1.85
CA GLY A 486 42.81 -1.97 -2.95
C GLY A 486 43.32 -3.39 -2.69
N ASN A 487 44.35 -3.56 -1.86
CA ASN A 487 44.87 -4.88 -1.47
C ASN A 487 43.80 -5.76 -0.79
N LYS A 488 42.82 -5.14 -0.12
CA LYS A 488 41.70 -5.87 0.51
C LYS A 488 40.86 -6.57 -0.55
N LEU A 489 40.43 -5.84 -1.58
CA LEU A 489 39.66 -6.38 -2.69
C LEU A 489 40.46 -7.43 -3.46
N VAL A 490 41.77 -7.21 -3.67
CA VAL A 490 42.66 -8.19 -4.32
C VAL A 490 42.61 -9.54 -3.60
N ASN A 491 42.69 -9.56 -2.27
CA ASN A 491 42.61 -10.81 -1.51
C ASN A 491 41.25 -11.49 -1.71
N MET A 492 40.15 -10.74 -1.60
CA MET A 492 38.79 -11.27 -1.77
C MET A 492 38.56 -11.85 -3.17
N LEU A 493 39.04 -11.16 -4.20
CA LEU A 493 39.00 -11.62 -5.58
C LEU A 493 39.76 -12.94 -5.76
N LYS A 494 40.94 -13.08 -5.12
CA LYS A 494 41.74 -14.32 -5.16
C LYS A 494 40.99 -15.48 -4.49
N ILE A 495 40.43 -15.26 -3.29
CA ILE A 495 39.64 -16.28 -2.57
C ILE A 495 38.45 -16.71 -3.42
N TRP A 496 37.71 -15.75 -3.96
CA TRP A 496 36.52 -16.05 -4.74
C TRP A 496 36.82 -16.74 -6.06
N LYS A 497 37.93 -16.37 -6.72
CA LYS A 497 38.41 -17.11 -7.91
C LYS A 497 38.70 -18.58 -7.59
N SER A 498 39.26 -18.88 -6.41
CA SER A 498 39.43 -20.26 -5.94
C SER A 498 38.09 -20.95 -5.71
N ILE A 499 37.13 -20.28 -5.04
CA ILE A 499 35.77 -20.80 -4.82
C ILE A 499 35.08 -21.18 -6.15
N VAL A 500 35.19 -20.32 -7.16
CA VAL A 500 34.62 -20.55 -8.49
C VAL A 500 35.36 -21.69 -9.20
N LYS A 501 36.69 -21.68 -9.20
CA LYS A 501 37.52 -22.71 -9.84
C LYS A 501 37.31 -24.10 -9.26
N GLU A 502 37.07 -24.19 -7.95
CA GLU A 502 36.83 -25.43 -7.23
C GLU A 502 35.34 -25.84 -7.20
N GLU A 503 34.48 -25.13 -7.93
CA GLU A 503 33.04 -25.40 -8.04
C GLU A 503 32.34 -25.50 -6.67
N LEU A 504 32.70 -24.63 -5.73
CA LEU A 504 32.18 -24.67 -4.36
C LEU A 504 30.82 -23.98 -4.20
N ILE A 505 30.44 -23.16 -5.18
CA ILE A 505 29.12 -22.51 -5.31
C ILE A 505 28.33 -23.14 -6.46
N TYR A 506 27.00 -23.02 -6.38
CA TYR A 506 26.13 -23.28 -7.52
C TYR A 506 25.84 -21.96 -8.23
N ASN A 507 26.17 -21.84 -9.50
CA ASN A 507 26.01 -20.61 -10.31
C ASN A 507 25.09 -20.80 -11.53
N LYS A 508 24.43 -21.97 -11.63
CA LYS A 508 23.48 -22.29 -12.69
C LYS A 508 22.06 -21.99 -12.21
N ASP A 509 21.10 -21.88 -13.13
CA ASP A 509 19.68 -21.72 -12.84
C ASP A 509 19.37 -20.64 -11.79
N LEU A 510 20.01 -19.46 -11.89
CA LEU A 510 19.87 -18.36 -10.91
C LEU A 510 18.42 -17.88 -10.73
N GLN A 511 17.51 -18.24 -11.63
CA GLN A 511 16.08 -17.93 -11.55
C GLN A 511 15.25 -18.97 -10.77
N ASN A 512 15.82 -20.13 -10.40
CA ASN A 512 15.09 -21.20 -9.72
C ASN A 512 15.66 -21.46 -8.31
N HIS A 513 14.97 -20.96 -7.29
CA HIS A 513 15.39 -21.05 -5.88
C HIS A 513 14.95 -22.33 -5.15
N ALA A 514 14.34 -23.29 -5.85
CA ALA A 514 13.58 -24.38 -5.23
C ALA A 514 14.42 -25.55 -4.64
N LYS A 515 15.74 -25.43 -4.49
CA LYS A 515 16.59 -26.52 -3.97
C LYS A 515 17.14 -26.20 -2.57
N ASP A 516 16.94 -27.12 -1.64
CA ASP A 516 17.40 -27.03 -0.23
C ASP A 516 18.78 -27.68 -0.02
N ASN A 517 19.68 -27.50 -0.99
CA ASN A 517 21.00 -28.14 -1.09
C ASN A 517 22.16 -27.16 -0.87
N TYR A 518 21.89 -25.98 -0.31
CA TYR A 518 22.88 -24.95 -0.05
C TYR A 518 23.03 -24.73 1.46
N ALA A 519 24.26 -24.56 1.93
CA ALA A 519 24.52 -24.30 3.34
C ALA A 519 23.99 -22.93 3.80
N PHE A 520 24.14 -21.90 2.94
CA PHE A 520 23.77 -20.53 3.26
C PHE A 520 22.95 -19.87 2.14
N SER A 521 22.07 -18.94 2.52
CA SER A 521 21.32 -18.07 1.60
C SER A 521 21.40 -16.63 2.09
N SER A 522 21.87 -15.71 1.24
CA SER A 522 21.95 -14.27 1.55
C SER A 522 20.62 -13.57 1.29
N GLY A 523 20.23 -12.62 2.15
CA GLY A 523 19.06 -11.78 1.90
C GLY A 523 18.71 -10.86 3.08
N ALA A 524 17.65 -10.07 2.91
CA ALA A 524 17.09 -9.29 4.00
C ALA A 524 16.67 -10.23 5.13
N MET A 525 17.11 -9.94 6.36
CA MET A 525 16.62 -10.66 7.53
C MET A 525 15.11 -10.45 7.65
N VAL A 526 14.37 -11.55 7.83
CA VAL A 526 12.95 -11.53 8.15
C VAL A 526 12.80 -12.01 9.59
N PRO A 527 12.05 -11.30 10.45
CA PRO A 527 11.81 -11.75 11.81
C PRO A 527 11.24 -13.18 11.82
N SER A 528 11.99 -14.11 12.40
CA SER A 528 11.62 -15.53 12.46
C SER A 528 12.12 -16.16 13.77
N LYS A 529 11.28 -17.02 14.35
CA LYS A 529 11.65 -17.90 15.46
C LYS A 529 12.17 -19.26 15.00
N LYS A 530 11.97 -19.60 13.72
CA LYS A 530 12.29 -20.92 13.17
C LYS A 530 13.62 -20.92 12.41
N ASP A 531 13.81 -19.93 11.54
CA ASP A 531 15.02 -19.82 10.75
C ASP A 531 16.18 -19.39 11.64
N LEU A 532 17.40 -19.84 11.31
CA LEU A 532 18.62 -19.36 11.93
C LEU A 532 19.36 -18.43 10.97
N TYR A 533 19.79 -17.28 11.48
CA TYR A 533 20.61 -16.31 10.75
C TYR A 533 22.02 -16.18 11.34
N ILE A 534 22.98 -15.89 10.47
CA ILE A 534 24.33 -15.43 10.81
C ILE A 534 24.65 -14.14 10.03
N ASN A 535 25.62 -13.36 10.48
CA ASN A 535 26.16 -12.26 9.68
C ASN A 535 27.02 -12.80 8.52
N PRO A 536 27.12 -12.07 7.39
CA PRO A 536 28.11 -12.39 6.36
C PRO A 536 29.53 -12.36 6.94
N PRO A 537 30.50 -13.05 6.29
CA PRO A 537 31.89 -12.98 6.67
C PRO A 537 32.39 -11.54 6.69
N LEU A 538 33.25 -11.23 7.65
CA LEU A 538 33.78 -9.89 7.82
C LEU A 538 34.88 -9.63 6.78
N LEU A 539 34.87 -8.44 6.19
CA LEU A 539 35.97 -7.99 5.33
C LEU A 539 37.27 -7.78 6.14
N ASP A 540 37.13 -7.28 7.38
CA ASP A 540 38.19 -7.00 8.35
C ASP A 540 37.57 -6.54 9.70
N GLU A 541 38.38 -5.92 10.57
CA GLU A 541 37.97 -5.31 11.85
C GLU A 541 36.97 -4.15 11.73
N SER A 542 36.75 -3.57 10.53
CA SER A 542 35.82 -2.46 10.33
C SER A 542 34.35 -2.88 10.42
N ASN A 543 34.07 -4.19 10.41
CA ASN A 543 32.75 -4.80 10.57
C ASN A 543 31.66 -4.20 9.67
N ALA A 544 31.98 -3.72 8.46
CA ALA A 544 30.98 -3.10 7.59
C ALA A 544 29.94 -4.12 7.09
N LEU A 545 28.80 -4.16 7.79
CA LEU A 545 27.70 -5.07 7.51
C LEU A 545 26.59 -4.31 6.75
N PRO A 546 26.24 -4.72 5.52
CA PRO A 546 25.24 -4.03 4.72
C PRO A 546 23.87 -4.06 5.40
N VAL A 547 23.28 -2.87 5.55
CA VAL A 547 21.91 -2.67 6.01
C VAL A 547 21.20 -1.84 4.97
N ASN A 548 20.12 -2.38 4.40
CA ASN A 548 19.22 -1.57 3.60
C ASN A 548 18.34 -0.76 4.55
N ALA A 549 18.57 0.55 4.66
CA ALA A 549 17.60 1.45 5.29
C ALA A 549 16.92 2.33 4.24
N MET A 550 15.61 2.22 4.18
CA MET A 550 14.73 3.20 3.53
C MET A 550 14.45 4.30 4.54
N GLN A 551 14.46 5.56 4.10
CA GLN A 551 14.40 6.71 5.00
C GLN A 551 13.41 7.75 4.47
N LEU A 552 12.76 8.49 5.37
CA LEU A 552 12.05 9.74 5.04
C LEU A 552 12.90 10.93 5.48
N GLY A 553 13.20 11.82 4.53
CA GLY A 553 14.00 13.03 4.77
C GLY A 553 13.24 14.29 4.39
N ILE A 554 13.68 15.42 4.95
CA ILE A 554 13.14 16.74 4.58
C ILE A 554 13.92 17.24 3.36
N TYR A 555 13.22 17.55 2.29
CA TYR A 555 13.84 18.15 1.11
C TYR A 555 14.47 19.50 1.49
N ASN A 556 15.74 19.71 1.13
CA ASN A 556 16.50 20.86 1.56
C ASN A 556 15.94 22.19 1.03
N GLY A 557 15.24 22.15 -0.12
CA GLY A 557 14.52 23.30 -0.68
C GLY A 557 13.13 23.56 -0.10
N SER A 558 12.66 22.71 0.83
CA SER A 558 11.35 22.88 1.49
C SER A 558 11.27 24.21 2.26
N LYS A 559 10.09 24.83 2.23
CA LYS A 559 9.75 26.00 3.04
C LYS A 559 9.07 25.63 4.36
N ASN A 560 8.65 24.37 4.53
CA ASN A 560 7.88 23.88 5.66
C ASN A 560 8.72 22.94 6.55
N LYS A 561 10.02 23.20 6.71
CA LYS A 561 10.96 22.27 7.37
C LYS A 561 10.56 21.91 8.80
N ASP A 562 10.09 22.87 9.59
CA ASP A 562 9.71 22.61 10.99
C ASP A 562 8.45 21.73 11.08
N ILE A 563 7.47 21.99 10.22
CA ILE A 563 6.24 21.20 10.09
C ILE A 563 6.57 19.78 9.62
N ALA A 564 7.45 19.67 8.63
CA ALA A 564 7.94 18.41 8.12
C ALA A 564 8.68 17.61 9.22
N ALA A 565 9.51 18.27 10.03
CA ALA A 565 10.21 17.63 11.15
C ALA A 565 9.24 17.11 12.23
N GLU A 566 8.16 17.84 12.50
CA GLU A 566 7.10 17.39 13.39
C GLU A 566 6.38 16.15 12.84
N PHE A 567 6.03 16.15 11.55
CA PHE A 567 5.48 14.98 10.87
C PHE A 567 6.42 13.78 10.95
N LEU A 568 7.72 13.96 10.65
CA LEU A 568 8.71 12.88 10.72
C LEU A 568 8.88 12.33 12.14
N SER A 569 8.73 13.16 13.18
CA SER A 569 8.71 12.70 14.57
C SER A 569 7.48 11.84 14.90
N ILE A 570 6.29 12.22 14.40
CA ILE A 570 5.07 11.41 14.54
C ILE A 570 5.24 10.10 13.78
N PHE A 571 5.69 10.15 12.54
CA PHE A 571 5.99 8.97 11.72
C PHE A 571 6.95 8.03 12.42
N SER A 572 7.99 8.56 13.06
CA SER A 572 8.98 7.76 13.78
C SER A 572 8.46 7.15 15.07
N SER A 573 7.29 7.54 15.59
CA SER A 573 6.80 7.08 16.89
C SER A 573 6.54 5.57 16.94
N LYS A 574 6.64 4.97 18.14
CA LYS A 574 6.36 3.54 18.35
C LYS A 574 4.98 3.12 17.83
N GLU A 575 3.94 3.92 18.08
CA GLU A 575 2.57 3.64 17.62
C GLU A 575 2.50 3.50 16.10
N VAL A 576 3.14 4.42 15.37
CA VAL A 576 3.18 4.37 13.91
C VAL A 576 4.03 3.21 13.42
N GLN A 577 5.23 3.03 13.98
CA GLN A 577 6.17 1.99 13.53
C GLN A 577 5.69 0.56 13.82
N ILE A 578 4.73 0.36 14.74
CA ILE A 578 4.08 -0.94 14.99
C ILE A 578 2.94 -1.22 14.01
N SER A 579 2.36 -0.19 13.39
CA SER A 579 1.20 -0.33 12.51
C SER A 579 1.50 -1.04 11.18
N SER A 580 2.77 -1.28 10.82
CA SER A 580 3.15 -2.05 9.65
C SER A 580 3.69 -3.43 10.01
N GLY A 581 3.35 -4.43 9.18
CA GLY A 581 4.02 -5.73 9.16
C GLY A 581 5.27 -5.77 8.27
N TYR A 582 5.78 -4.60 7.85
CA TYR A 582 6.87 -4.48 6.88
C TYR A 582 8.21 -4.19 7.57
N GLY A 583 9.23 -4.99 7.26
CA GLY A 583 10.61 -4.79 7.75
C GLY A 583 10.88 -5.37 9.14
N CYS A 584 12.14 -5.26 9.58
CA CYS A 584 12.51 -5.62 10.95
C CYS A 584 12.14 -4.48 11.92
N PRO A 585 11.78 -4.83 13.18
CA PRO A 585 11.39 -3.84 14.17
C PRO A 585 12.54 -2.88 14.49
N VAL A 586 12.31 -1.58 14.33
CA VAL A 586 13.27 -0.52 14.71
C VAL A 586 13.30 -0.28 16.23
N TYR A 587 12.26 -0.73 16.93
CA TYR A 587 12.09 -0.61 18.38
C TYR A 587 12.30 -1.93 19.12
N MET A 588 13.03 -1.86 20.24
CA MET A 588 13.43 -3.02 21.06
C MET A 588 12.25 -3.86 21.56
N ASP A 589 11.17 -3.21 22.04
CA ASP A 589 10.06 -3.89 22.71
C ASP A 589 9.32 -4.87 21.77
N ASN A 590 9.29 -4.57 20.46
CA ASN A 590 8.62 -5.38 19.45
C ASN A 590 9.48 -6.55 18.94
N SER A 591 10.80 -6.47 19.13
CA SER A 591 11.76 -7.43 18.58
C SER A 591 11.77 -8.77 19.32
N LEU A 592 11.36 -8.78 20.60
CA LEU A 592 11.42 -9.94 21.48
C LEU A 592 10.39 -11.03 21.12
N ASP A 593 9.23 -10.63 20.58
CA ASP A 593 8.15 -11.57 20.26
C ASP A 593 8.24 -12.14 18.84
N LEU A 594 9.04 -11.53 17.96
CA LEU A 594 9.11 -11.89 16.55
C LEU A 594 10.32 -12.77 16.20
N MET A 595 11.41 -12.69 16.97
CA MET A 595 12.67 -13.37 16.68
C MET A 595 13.09 -14.34 17.79
N SER A 596 13.85 -15.38 17.43
CA SER A 596 14.60 -16.16 18.42
C SER A 596 15.67 -15.28 19.09
N LYS A 597 16.13 -15.66 20.29
CA LYS A 597 17.21 -14.93 20.99
C LYS A 597 18.48 -14.81 20.13
N SER A 598 18.88 -15.88 19.45
CA SER A 598 20.05 -15.89 18.57
C SER A 598 19.90 -14.92 17.40
N ASN A 599 18.74 -14.91 16.74
CA ASN A 599 18.47 -14.00 15.62
C ASN A 599 18.43 -12.54 16.09
N LEU A 600 17.84 -12.28 17.27
CA LEU A 600 17.83 -10.94 17.84
C LEU A 600 19.24 -10.43 18.15
N ASP A 601 20.11 -11.30 18.66
CA ASP A 601 21.47 -10.91 18.96
C ASP A 601 22.32 -10.69 17.69
N ILE A 602 22.06 -11.44 16.61
CA ILE A 602 22.64 -11.20 15.28
C ILE A 602 22.11 -9.89 14.70
N TYR A 603 20.79 -9.67 14.73
CA TYR A 603 20.16 -8.44 14.25
C TYR A 603 20.78 -7.19 14.90
N LYS A 604 20.88 -7.18 16.24
CA LYS A 604 21.54 -6.10 17.00
C LYS A 604 23.00 -5.91 16.60
N TYR A 605 23.74 -7.00 16.45
CA TYR A 605 25.14 -6.95 16.03
C TYR A 605 25.28 -6.33 14.64
N MET A 606 24.43 -6.71 13.69
CA MET A 606 24.44 -6.16 12.34
C MET A 606 24.07 -4.68 12.31
N LEU A 607 23.08 -4.23 13.10
CA LEU A 607 22.74 -2.82 13.20
C LEU A 607 23.88 -1.99 13.78
N SER A 608 24.50 -2.44 14.87
CA SER A 608 25.58 -1.72 15.54
C SER A 608 26.87 -1.62 14.72
N ASN A 609 27.02 -2.46 13.70
CA ASN A 609 28.13 -2.40 12.74
C ASN A 609 27.61 -2.14 11.31
N GLY A 610 26.40 -1.58 11.21
CA GLY A 610 25.69 -1.42 9.96
C GLY A 610 26.28 -0.30 9.12
N VAL A 611 26.34 -0.53 7.82
CA VAL A 611 26.59 0.49 6.81
C VAL A 611 25.43 0.51 5.82
N GLN A 612 24.97 1.69 5.44
CA GLN A 612 23.90 1.83 4.46
C GLN A 612 24.29 1.13 3.15
N TRP A 613 23.42 0.23 2.70
CA TRP A 613 23.48 -0.34 1.36
C TRP A 613 22.94 0.68 0.34
N TRP A 614 23.70 0.92 -0.71
CA TRP A 614 23.37 1.76 -1.85
C TRP A 614 23.64 1.04 -3.17
N ASP A 615 22.92 1.45 -4.21
CA ASP A 615 23.04 0.94 -5.58
C ASP A 615 23.37 2.07 -6.56
N HIS A 616 24.02 1.70 -7.66
CA HIS A 616 24.25 2.59 -8.79
C HIS A 616 24.37 1.78 -10.07
N SER A 617 23.27 1.69 -10.82
CA SER A 617 23.09 0.77 -11.95
C SER A 617 24.27 0.76 -12.94
N GLU A 618 24.80 1.92 -13.32
CA GLU A 618 25.95 2.02 -14.23
C GLU A 618 27.23 1.42 -13.61
N PHE A 619 27.50 1.69 -12.34
CA PHE A 619 28.69 1.20 -11.65
C PHE A 619 28.57 -0.29 -11.34
N ASP A 620 27.37 -0.77 -11.00
CA ASP A 620 27.09 -2.19 -10.79
C ASP A 620 27.28 -3.00 -12.07
N ASN A 621 26.82 -2.47 -13.22
CA ASN A 621 27.05 -3.07 -14.52
C ASN A 621 28.54 -3.10 -14.90
N GLU A 622 29.27 -2.03 -14.60
CA GLU A 622 30.71 -1.96 -14.85
C GLU A 622 31.47 -2.97 -13.97
N CYS A 623 31.14 -3.06 -12.67
CA CYS A 623 31.70 -4.08 -11.78
C CYS A 623 31.46 -5.50 -12.30
N ASN A 624 30.24 -5.80 -12.78
CA ASN A 624 29.92 -7.11 -13.35
C ASN A 624 30.78 -7.41 -14.60
N THR A 625 31.03 -6.40 -15.44
CA THR A 625 31.89 -6.51 -16.63
C THR A 625 33.34 -6.81 -16.24
N ILE A 626 33.91 -6.02 -15.33
CA ILE A 626 35.28 -6.20 -14.82
C ILE A 626 35.45 -7.60 -14.20
N LEU A 627 34.49 -8.03 -13.38
CA LEU A 627 34.51 -9.34 -12.76
C LEU A 627 34.41 -10.48 -13.77
N ASN A 628 33.58 -10.33 -14.80
CA ASN A 628 33.48 -11.30 -15.89
C ASN A 628 34.83 -11.52 -16.59
N ASP A 629 35.55 -10.43 -16.89
CA ASP A 629 36.87 -10.49 -17.52
C ASP A 629 37.92 -11.12 -16.61
N PHE A 630 37.88 -10.79 -15.31
CA PHE A 630 38.73 -11.42 -14.29
C PHE A 630 38.53 -12.94 -14.20
N PHE A 631 37.28 -13.42 -14.24
CA PHE A 631 36.98 -14.86 -14.19
C PHE A 631 37.31 -15.58 -15.50
N LYS A 632 37.22 -14.90 -16.65
CA LYS A 632 37.69 -15.43 -17.94
C LYS A 632 39.21 -15.43 -18.07
N GLY A 633 39.92 -14.76 -17.15
CA GLY A 633 41.37 -14.69 -17.12
C GLY A 633 41.96 -13.60 -18.01
N TYR A 634 41.15 -12.62 -18.42
CA TYR A 634 41.61 -11.46 -19.19
C TYR A 634 42.29 -10.40 -18.32
N SER A 635 42.06 -10.42 -17.00
CA SER A 635 42.70 -9.52 -16.04
C SER A 635 43.19 -10.25 -14.77
N THR A 636 44.17 -9.64 -14.07
CA THR A 636 44.63 -10.08 -12.75
C THR A 636 43.71 -9.57 -11.64
N ALA A 637 43.85 -10.08 -10.42
CA ALA A 637 43.08 -9.58 -9.29
C ALA A 637 43.44 -8.12 -8.96
N GLU A 638 44.72 -7.77 -9.12
CA GLU A 638 45.25 -6.43 -8.96
C GLU A 638 44.64 -5.47 -10.00
N GLN A 639 44.58 -5.88 -11.27
CA GLN A 639 43.97 -5.07 -12.33
C GLN A 639 42.47 -4.89 -12.08
N ALA A 640 41.74 -5.97 -11.83
CA ALA A 640 40.30 -5.89 -11.57
C ALA A 640 39.95 -5.03 -10.35
N ALA A 641 40.77 -5.09 -9.29
CA ALA A 641 40.57 -4.24 -8.12
C ALA A 641 40.82 -2.75 -8.42
N ALA A 642 41.85 -2.45 -9.22
CA ALA A 642 42.14 -1.09 -9.69
C ALA A 642 41.01 -0.57 -10.60
N ASP A 643 40.55 -1.37 -11.55
CA ASP A 643 39.47 -0.99 -12.47
C ASP A 643 38.17 -0.69 -11.69
N ILE A 644 37.83 -1.48 -10.67
CA ILE A 644 36.66 -1.21 -9.80
C ILE A 644 36.82 0.12 -9.06
N HIS A 645 38.02 0.44 -8.57
CA HIS A 645 38.30 1.73 -7.93
C HIS A 645 38.21 2.91 -8.91
N ASP A 646 38.76 2.77 -10.10
CA ASP A 646 38.75 3.82 -11.12
C ASP A 646 37.33 4.07 -11.63
N SER A 647 36.55 2.99 -11.83
CA SER A 647 35.13 3.07 -12.17
C SER A 647 34.31 3.70 -11.05
N PHE A 648 34.59 3.39 -9.78
CA PHE A 648 33.95 4.07 -8.65
C PHE A 648 34.26 5.59 -8.66
N ASN A 649 35.51 5.97 -8.88
CA ASN A 649 35.90 7.38 -8.90
C ASN A 649 35.30 8.14 -10.11
N THR A 650 35.22 7.49 -11.27
CA THR A 650 34.72 8.09 -12.51
C THR A 650 33.20 8.17 -12.52
N ILE A 651 32.53 7.04 -12.30
CA ILE A 651 31.07 6.89 -12.43
C ILE A 651 30.38 7.42 -11.18
N VAL A 652 30.77 6.89 -10.02
CA VAL A 652 30.10 7.25 -8.77
C VAL A 652 30.56 8.61 -8.33
N MET A 653 31.84 8.84 -8.05
CA MET A 653 32.31 10.13 -7.51
C MET A 653 32.28 11.28 -8.52
N GLY A 654 32.30 11.00 -9.83
CA GLY A 654 32.24 12.03 -10.88
C GLY A 654 33.50 12.88 -10.93
N SER A 655 34.67 12.23 -11.04
CA SER A 655 36.03 12.80 -11.13
C SER A 655 36.09 14.33 -11.15
N LYS A 656 36.58 14.92 -10.05
CA LYS A 656 36.94 16.35 -9.97
C LYS A 656 38.00 16.74 -10.98
#